data_AF-A0A4Y9ZFK9-F1
#
_entry.id   AF-A0A4Y9ZFK9-F1
#
_cell.length_a   1.000
_cell.length_b   1.000
_cell.length_c   1.000
_cell.angle_alpha   90.00
_cell.angle_beta   90.00
_cell.angle_gamma   90.00
#
_symmetry.space_group_name_H-M   'P 1'
#
loop_
_entity.id
_entity.type
_entity.pdbx_description
1 polymer ?
#
loop_
_entity_poly.entity_id
_entity_poly.type
_entity_poly.pdbx_seq_one_letter_code
_entity_poly.pdbx_strand_id
1 'polypeptide(L)'
;MSLQIYTGSQVLLPGSKAPQPATIEVSSNTGKIIAVHRERRSRDIYPNVDDEHWTDAGDLYLLPGLVDAHVHLNEPGRTDWEGFWTGTRAAASGGVTTVVDMPLNSIPPTTTVDNLESKRKAAQGQCWTDVAFWGGVIPGNQDHLKPLVKAGVKGFKCFMIESGVEEFPSVTEDDLKPAMEALQDTGSVLLFHAEVDNSPLAHEAAKHSDPTLYTTFLDSRPQEFETDAISRIVNLQRAYPSLRCHIVHLSAANALPLVREAKASGLKLTVETCFHYLCLSAHSIPHGRPEFKCCPPIRDEANRQALWDALLDGTIDFVVSDHSPCVAELKKMDEGDIMSAWGGISTLGLGLSLLWTEGKQHEVEIGDILNWTSSATAKHAGLSDRKGKIEPGYDADLLIWDPEAQYKVTKESLNFKNKMTPYEGKVLSGQVVKTILRGQVVYDREPDGFAGKKAMAMPTTRGQAARAKKGSGANSSAKAPKAPTRGKKRSVEKLQPEDNTQGNEDHIPEKKAKVEEEATDEGKGGDEQSREEDHTRMTGTIERGHIYFFYRPKVEREEASSIDDVQRFYMLLIPRPPEFSAAEYTPSKDQDEEGDQEMTLLNEGADAVPAKETRDTPKKHYRLIIIGKKHLPDPEASGGRRGRVFWADIAAVGDDLESVEKGLEEKSYETKTRGERHEAPARLAGRGAYAIVNNDPRVPSGRETHFGYHLSHPSDMGEVQEALGIHSASSFVLQVKNPLGPPSGGQRGLPEDRRAKYPDWVMKDIFGKGGQKGRESYGLRFASVERPELLDYEGTELLLIASRMGDEGLETSLGEGRGHALHDAEKEEGKETINEVFRELATDREKFPAEPLEGRWI
;
A
#
# COMPACT_ATOMS: atom_id res chain seq x y z
N MET A 1 3.63 43.91 8.76
CA MET A 1 2.91 42.66 8.42
C MET A 1 3.70 41.51 9.02
N SER A 2 3.15 40.30 9.17
CA SER A 2 4.03 39.14 9.35
C SER A 2 4.78 38.91 8.04
N LEU A 3 6.08 38.64 8.13
CA LEU A 3 6.98 38.46 7.00
C LEU A 3 7.80 37.19 7.21
N GLN A 4 8.04 36.47 6.13
CA GLN A 4 9.07 35.44 6.02
C GLN A 4 10.14 35.94 5.06
N ILE A 5 11.40 35.63 5.36
CA ILE A 5 12.54 36.03 4.54
C ILE A 5 13.29 34.79 4.08
N TYR A 6 13.50 34.67 2.77
CA TYR A 6 14.36 33.65 2.17
C TYR A 6 15.54 34.35 1.50
N THR A 7 16.77 33.99 1.83
CA THR A 7 17.99 34.67 1.36
C THR A 7 19.08 33.65 1.00
N GLY A 8 20.02 34.01 0.14
CA GLY A 8 21.13 33.13 -0.24
C GLY A 8 22.09 33.77 -1.25
N SER A 9 23.25 33.14 -1.47
CA SER A 9 24.21 33.56 -2.50
C SER A 9 23.86 33.02 -3.89
N GLN A 10 23.10 31.92 -3.97
CA GLN A 10 22.69 31.25 -5.21
C GLN A 10 21.16 31.22 -5.35
N VAL A 11 20.54 32.30 -5.81
CA VAL A 11 19.08 32.37 -6.04
C VAL A 11 18.78 32.49 -7.53
N LEU A 12 17.95 31.59 -8.09
CA LEU A 12 17.58 31.68 -9.50
C LEU A 12 16.38 32.63 -9.70
N LEU A 13 16.64 33.79 -10.28
CA LEU A 13 15.61 34.78 -10.61
C LEU A 13 15.16 34.65 -12.08
N PRO A 14 13.90 35.03 -12.40
CA PRO A 14 13.36 34.89 -13.76
C PRO A 14 14.25 35.52 -14.85
N GLY A 15 14.49 34.75 -15.91
CA GLY A 15 15.31 35.15 -17.06
C GLY A 15 16.82 35.03 -16.86
N SER A 16 17.31 34.52 -15.73
CA SER A 16 18.70 34.11 -15.55
C SER A 16 18.84 32.59 -15.74
N LYS A 17 19.92 32.13 -16.39
CA LYS A 17 20.28 30.69 -16.46
C LYS A 17 21.07 30.25 -15.22
N ALA A 18 22.04 31.06 -14.80
CA ALA A 18 22.80 30.89 -13.56
C ALA A 18 22.14 31.62 -12.36
N PRO A 19 22.27 31.10 -11.12
CA PRO A 19 21.80 31.79 -9.91
C PRO A 19 22.62 33.06 -9.58
N GLN A 20 22.07 33.92 -8.71
CA GLN A 20 22.73 35.13 -8.20
C GLN A 20 22.33 35.44 -6.75
N PRO A 21 23.10 36.25 -5.98
CA PRO A 21 22.72 36.61 -4.61
C PRO A 21 21.39 37.39 -4.57
N ALA A 22 20.46 36.96 -3.72
CA ALA A 22 19.17 37.64 -3.55
C ALA A 22 18.54 37.44 -2.18
N THR A 23 17.53 38.27 -1.88
CA THR A 23 16.63 38.14 -0.74
C THR A 23 15.18 38.31 -1.20
N ILE A 24 14.33 37.36 -0.81
CA ILE A 24 12.91 37.28 -1.13
C ILE A 24 12.12 37.62 0.14
N GLU A 25 11.22 38.59 0.05
CA GLU A 25 10.26 38.90 1.12
C GLU A 25 8.92 38.23 0.79
N VAL A 26 8.40 37.47 1.75
CA VAL A 26 7.15 36.71 1.63
C VAL A 26 6.17 37.16 2.72
N SER A 27 4.91 37.34 2.35
CA SER A 27 3.84 37.71 3.28
C SER A 27 3.23 36.45 3.91
N SER A 28 3.56 36.17 5.18
CA SER A 28 3.12 34.98 5.92
C SER A 28 1.58 34.87 6.01
N ASN A 29 0.86 35.97 5.85
CA ASN A 29 -0.61 36.02 5.84
C ASN A 29 -1.23 35.51 4.52
N THR A 30 -0.47 35.47 3.42
CA THR A 30 -0.97 35.19 2.07
C THR A 30 -0.17 34.12 1.33
N GLY A 31 1.04 33.79 1.81
CA GLY A 31 1.95 32.87 1.16
C GLY A 31 2.46 33.37 -0.20
N LYS A 32 2.47 34.69 -0.42
CA LYS A 32 2.93 35.32 -1.66
C LYS A 32 4.21 36.11 -1.48
N ILE A 33 5.02 36.13 -2.53
CA ILE A 33 6.21 36.98 -2.66
C ILE A 33 5.73 38.43 -2.78
N ILE A 34 6.28 39.34 -1.97
CA ILE A 34 5.95 40.78 -1.99
C ILE A 34 7.10 41.65 -2.50
N ALA A 35 8.35 41.20 -2.33
CA ALA A 35 9.54 41.87 -2.87
C ALA A 35 10.64 40.86 -3.17
N VAL A 36 11.50 41.20 -4.14
CA VAL A 36 12.72 40.45 -4.48
C VAL A 36 13.85 41.46 -4.66
N HIS A 37 14.90 41.33 -3.86
CA HIS A 37 16.07 42.20 -3.88
C HIS A 37 17.26 41.44 -4.45
N ARG A 38 17.97 42.00 -5.44
CA ARG A 38 19.10 41.36 -6.14
C ARG A 38 20.42 41.47 -5.37
N GLU A 39 20.37 41.19 -4.07
CA GLU A 39 21.50 41.17 -3.14
C GLU A 39 21.15 40.25 -1.96
N ARG A 40 22.13 39.55 -1.36
CA ARG A 40 21.93 38.80 -0.10
C ARG A 40 22.00 39.78 1.08
N ARG A 41 20.86 40.06 1.71
CA ARG A 41 20.75 41.00 2.85
C ARG A 41 21.04 40.36 4.20
N SER A 42 21.55 41.17 5.14
CA SER A 42 21.78 40.76 6.53
C SER A 42 20.47 40.65 7.32
N ARG A 43 20.48 39.76 8.32
CA ARG A 43 19.45 39.58 9.36
C ARG A 43 19.07 40.90 10.03
N ASP A 44 20.04 41.80 10.24
CA ASP A 44 19.89 43.09 10.94
C ASP A 44 18.92 44.06 10.26
N ILE A 45 18.68 43.90 8.95
CA ILE A 45 17.75 44.72 8.17
C ILE A 45 16.29 44.35 8.50
N TYR A 46 16.07 43.17 9.09
CA TYR A 46 14.76 42.59 9.38
C TYR A 46 14.55 42.32 10.89
N PRO A 47 14.73 43.31 11.78
CA PRO A 47 14.76 43.10 13.24
C PRO A 47 13.40 42.73 13.86
N ASN A 48 12.32 42.77 13.07
CA ASN A 48 10.96 42.39 13.49
C ASN A 48 10.53 41.02 12.92
N VAL A 49 11.42 40.34 12.18
CA VAL A 49 11.27 38.94 11.79
C VAL A 49 11.99 38.10 12.85
N ASP A 50 11.42 36.99 13.28
CA ASP A 50 12.05 36.02 14.19
C ASP A 50 12.86 34.96 13.41
N ASP A 51 13.51 34.04 14.13
CA ASP A 51 14.37 33.03 13.51
C ASP A 51 13.61 31.83 12.92
N GLU A 52 12.31 31.64 13.25
CA GLU A 52 11.44 30.65 12.58
C GLU A 52 11.00 31.16 11.20
N HIS A 53 10.88 32.47 11.05
CA HIS A 53 10.50 33.15 9.80
C HIS A 53 11.71 33.63 8.96
N TRP A 54 12.95 33.28 9.35
CA TRP A 54 14.17 33.59 8.61
C TRP A 54 14.84 32.31 8.07
N THR A 55 15.00 32.21 6.75
CA THR A 55 15.69 31.09 6.09
C THR A 55 16.84 31.62 5.23
N ASP A 56 18.08 31.28 5.60
CA ASP A 56 19.27 31.53 4.79
C ASP A 56 19.73 30.20 4.16
N ALA A 57 19.71 30.12 2.83
CA ALA A 57 20.19 28.97 2.07
C ALA A 57 21.72 28.89 2.04
N GLY A 58 22.43 29.94 2.47
CA GLY A 58 23.88 30.02 2.40
C GLY A 58 24.34 30.02 0.94
N ASP A 59 25.04 28.97 0.55
CA ASP A 59 25.52 28.73 -0.82
C ASP A 59 24.76 27.60 -1.53
N LEU A 60 23.72 27.04 -0.91
CA LEU A 60 22.75 26.17 -1.56
C LEU A 60 21.86 26.96 -2.52
N TYR A 61 21.36 26.27 -3.55
CA TYR A 61 20.53 26.88 -4.59
C TYR A 61 19.10 27.10 -4.08
N LEU A 62 18.62 28.35 -4.10
CA LEU A 62 17.25 28.74 -3.81
C LEU A 62 16.50 28.95 -5.13
N LEU A 63 15.56 28.06 -5.42
CA LEU A 63 14.95 27.89 -6.73
C LEU A 63 13.41 28.00 -6.66
N PRO A 64 12.72 28.41 -7.74
CA PRO A 64 11.26 28.33 -7.80
C PRO A 64 10.78 26.88 -7.74
N GLY A 65 9.67 26.64 -7.06
CA GLY A 65 9.01 25.35 -6.97
C GLY A 65 8.68 24.76 -8.36
N LEU A 66 8.89 23.45 -8.53
CA LEU A 66 8.59 22.80 -9.83
C LEU A 66 7.08 22.62 -10.00
N VAL A 67 6.64 22.52 -11.26
CA VAL A 67 5.25 22.27 -11.63
C VAL A 67 5.26 21.07 -12.58
N ASP A 68 4.73 19.93 -12.13
CA ASP A 68 4.61 18.75 -12.98
C ASP A 68 3.23 18.73 -13.66
N ALA A 69 3.22 18.70 -14.99
CA ALA A 69 1.99 18.82 -15.78
C ALA A 69 1.36 17.46 -16.13
N HIS A 70 2.05 16.34 -15.88
CA HIS A 70 1.59 15.00 -16.27
C HIS A 70 1.86 13.97 -15.16
N VAL A 71 0.88 13.80 -14.27
CA VAL A 71 0.87 12.73 -13.26
C VAL A 71 -0.46 11.97 -13.30
N HIS A 72 -0.45 10.69 -12.93
CA HIS A 72 -1.66 9.89 -12.71
C HIS A 72 -1.65 9.44 -11.25
N LEU A 73 -2.41 10.14 -10.40
CA LEU A 73 -2.51 9.84 -8.97
C LEU A 73 -3.63 8.84 -8.63
N ASN A 74 -4.41 8.44 -9.64
CA ASN A 74 -5.26 7.25 -9.69
C ASN A 74 -6.41 7.18 -8.66
N GLU A 75 -6.60 8.23 -7.85
CA GLU A 75 -7.65 8.35 -6.82
C GLU A 75 -8.76 9.31 -7.28
N PRO A 76 -10.06 9.03 -7.02
CA PRO A 76 -10.62 7.80 -6.44
C PRO A 76 -10.55 6.59 -7.38
N GLY A 77 -10.95 5.41 -6.90
CA GLY A 77 -10.97 4.18 -7.69
C GLY A 77 -9.70 3.37 -7.50
N ARG A 78 -8.71 3.55 -8.38
CA ARG A 78 -7.42 2.82 -8.30
C ARG A 78 -6.43 3.52 -7.35
N THR A 79 -6.91 3.92 -6.17
CA THR A 79 -6.13 4.63 -5.14
C THR A 79 -4.85 3.90 -4.73
N ASP A 80 -4.82 2.56 -4.86
CA ASP A 80 -3.64 1.75 -4.53
C ASP A 80 -2.61 1.60 -5.64
N TRP A 81 -2.86 2.18 -6.80
CA TRP A 81 -1.80 2.48 -7.77
C TRP A 81 -0.95 3.67 -7.31
N GLU A 82 -1.54 4.68 -6.66
CA GLU A 82 -0.80 5.75 -5.97
C GLU A 82 -1.58 6.41 -4.81
N GLY A 83 -2.52 7.29 -5.13
CA GLY A 83 -3.25 8.12 -4.17
C GLY A 83 -2.65 9.52 -3.95
N PHE A 84 -3.49 10.50 -3.66
CA PHE A 84 -3.08 11.90 -3.46
C PHE A 84 -2.10 12.05 -2.30
N TRP A 85 -2.23 11.24 -1.23
CA TRP A 85 -1.35 11.33 -0.06
C TRP A 85 0.12 11.02 -0.39
N THR A 86 0.42 9.88 -1.01
CA THR A 86 1.80 9.46 -1.33
C THR A 86 2.33 10.15 -2.58
N GLY A 87 1.50 10.33 -3.62
CA GLY A 87 1.96 10.95 -4.86
C GLY A 87 2.38 12.41 -4.66
N THR A 88 1.54 13.22 -4.01
CA THR A 88 1.93 14.61 -3.70
C THR A 88 3.06 14.70 -2.67
N ARG A 89 3.23 13.69 -1.81
CA ARG A 89 4.38 13.58 -0.90
C ARG A 89 5.67 13.32 -1.67
N ALA A 90 5.64 12.45 -2.67
CA ALA A 90 6.75 12.19 -3.59
C ALA A 90 7.12 13.45 -4.39
N ALA A 91 6.11 14.13 -4.94
CA ALA A 91 6.27 15.42 -5.60
C ALA A 91 7.01 16.43 -4.70
N ALA A 92 6.53 16.61 -3.46
CA ALA A 92 7.16 17.51 -2.49
C ALA A 92 8.62 17.12 -2.17
N SER A 93 8.96 15.82 -2.09
CA SER A 93 10.36 15.40 -1.88
C SER A 93 11.31 15.70 -3.05
N GLY A 94 10.78 15.90 -4.26
CA GLY A 94 11.54 16.31 -5.45
C GLY A 94 11.47 17.81 -5.77
N GLY A 95 10.98 18.65 -4.84
CA GLY A 95 10.88 20.09 -5.05
C GLY A 95 9.69 20.54 -5.92
N VAL A 96 8.85 19.60 -6.33
CA VAL A 96 7.58 19.90 -7.01
C VAL A 96 6.62 20.49 -5.98
N THR A 97 6.05 21.64 -6.31
CA THR A 97 5.11 22.39 -5.46
C THR A 97 3.69 22.38 -6.02
N THR A 98 3.53 22.09 -7.31
CA THR A 98 2.22 21.89 -7.95
C THR A 98 2.26 20.68 -8.88
N VAL A 99 1.24 19.84 -8.84
CA VAL A 99 1.02 18.77 -9.83
C VAL A 99 -0.30 18.98 -10.58
N VAL A 100 -0.39 18.49 -11.82
CA VAL A 100 -1.63 18.50 -12.61
C VAL A 100 -2.00 17.06 -12.94
N ASP A 101 -3.04 16.56 -12.26
CA ASP A 101 -3.45 15.16 -12.32
C ASP A 101 -4.32 14.87 -13.56
N MET A 102 -4.03 13.76 -14.21
CA MET A 102 -4.68 13.29 -15.44
C MET A 102 -6.09 12.74 -15.19
N PRO A 103 -6.93 12.63 -16.25
CA PRO A 103 -8.34 12.31 -16.06
C PRO A 103 -8.64 10.80 -16.01
N LEU A 104 -7.72 9.93 -16.42
CA LEU A 104 -7.89 8.47 -16.47
C LEU A 104 -7.23 7.76 -15.26
N ASN A 105 -7.27 6.43 -15.27
CA ASN A 105 -6.79 5.50 -14.22
C ASN A 105 -7.54 5.61 -12.87
N SER A 106 -7.91 6.82 -12.45
CA SER A 106 -8.93 7.05 -11.42
C SER A 106 -10.32 6.65 -11.92
N ILE A 107 -11.10 5.97 -11.07
CA ILE A 107 -12.48 5.57 -11.35
C ILE A 107 -13.44 6.34 -10.43
N PRO A 108 -14.47 7.03 -10.94
CA PRO A 108 -14.71 7.28 -12.36
C PRO A 108 -13.71 8.31 -12.95
N PRO A 109 -13.40 8.23 -14.25
CA PRO A 109 -12.50 9.17 -14.91
C PRO A 109 -13.11 10.57 -14.97
N THR A 110 -12.27 11.59 -15.13
CA THR A 110 -12.63 13.01 -15.03
C THR A 110 -13.27 13.56 -16.32
N THR A 111 -14.28 12.86 -16.83
CA THR A 111 -14.97 13.12 -18.10
C THR A 111 -16.24 13.95 -17.95
N THR A 112 -16.77 14.10 -16.73
CA THR A 112 -17.86 15.04 -16.37
C THR A 112 -17.53 15.85 -15.10
N VAL A 113 -18.31 16.89 -14.83
CA VAL A 113 -18.14 17.76 -13.64
C VAL A 113 -18.31 16.99 -12.33
N ASP A 114 -19.22 16.02 -12.26
CA ASP A 114 -19.45 15.24 -11.03
C ASP A 114 -18.28 14.29 -10.72
N ASN A 115 -17.57 13.81 -11.76
CA ASN A 115 -16.33 13.06 -11.58
C ASN A 115 -15.21 13.99 -11.08
N LEU A 116 -15.11 15.22 -11.62
CA LEU A 116 -14.15 16.22 -11.15
C LEU A 116 -14.39 16.60 -9.68
N GLU A 117 -15.63 16.80 -9.25
CA GLU A 117 -15.94 17.07 -7.84
C GLU A 117 -15.69 15.85 -6.95
N SER A 118 -15.92 14.63 -7.45
CA SER A 118 -15.54 13.39 -6.74
C SER A 118 -14.02 13.31 -6.52
N LYS A 119 -13.22 13.61 -7.56
CA LYS A 119 -11.75 13.67 -7.48
C LYS A 119 -11.25 14.79 -6.56
N ARG A 120 -11.86 15.98 -6.62
CA ARG A 120 -11.59 17.10 -5.70
C ARG A 120 -11.87 16.75 -4.23
N LYS A 121 -12.97 16.04 -3.98
CA LYS A 121 -13.34 15.56 -2.64
C LYS A 121 -12.33 14.54 -2.11
N ALA A 122 -11.84 13.62 -2.94
CA ALA A 122 -10.81 12.65 -2.54
C ALA A 122 -9.47 13.33 -2.21
N ALA A 123 -9.02 14.28 -3.04
CA ALA A 123 -7.81 15.07 -2.80
C ALA A 123 -7.85 15.93 -1.51
N GLN A 124 -9.03 16.22 -0.97
CA GLN A 124 -9.23 17.19 0.11
C GLN A 124 -8.53 16.75 1.41
N GLY A 125 -7.55 17.54 1.85
CA GLY A 125 -6.83 17.31 3.11
C GLY A 125 -5.72 16.25 3.02
N GLN A 126 -5.52 15.62 1.85
CA GLN A 126 -4.44 14.65 1.63
C GLN A 126 -3.21 15.25 0.96
N CYS A 127 -3.40 16.26 0.10
CA CYS A 127 -2.34 16.79 -0.75
C CYS A 127 -1.24 17.52 0.04
N TRP A 128 0.03 17.18 -0.22
CA TRP A 128 1.23 17.86 0.28
C TRP A 128 1.57 19.10 -0.56
N THR A 129 1.51 18.98 -1.89
CA THR A 129 1.61 20.05 -2.89
C THR A 129 0.27 20.73 -3.16
N ASP A 130 0.27 21.78 -3.99
CA ASP A 130 -0.93 22.18 -4.72
C ASP A 130 -1.26 21.14 -5.82
N VAL A 131 -2.54 21.04 -6.18
CA VAL A 131 -3.05 20.12 -7.21
C VAL A 131 -4.02 20.85 -8.14
N ALA A 132 -3.88 20.59 -9.44
CA ALA A 132 -4.84 20.93 -10.48
C ALA A 132 -5.25 19.67 -11.25
N PHE A 133 -6.25 19.77 -12.13
CA PHE A 133 -6.83 18.63 -12.84
C PHE A 133 -7.00 18.90 -14.33
N TRP A 134 -6.74 17.87 -15.13
CA TRP A 134 -7.16 17.77 -16.53
C TRP A 134 -8.58 17.19 -16.63
N GLY A 135 -9.32 17.53 -17.67
CA GLY A 135 -10.56 16.85 -18.05
C GLY A 135 -10.29 15.73 -19.06
N GLY A 136 -11.21 14.77 -19.20
CA GLY A 136 -11.18 13.75 -20.25
C GLY A 136 -11.98 14.13 -21.48
N VAL A 137 -11.47 13.80 -22.67
CA VAL A 137 -12.25 13.69 -23.92
C VAL A 137 -12.28 12.22 -24.30
N ILE A 138 -13.50 11.68 -24.40
CA ILE A 138 -13.83 10.30 -24.80
C ILE A 138 -15.03 10.35 -25.77
N PRO A 139 -15.34 9.28 -26.51
CA PRO A 139 -16.49 9.25 -27.43
C PRO A 139 -17.79 9.72 -26.76
N GLY A 140 -18.49 10.65 -27.43
CA GLY A 140 -19.80 11.17 -27.00
C GLY A 140 -19.81 12.18 -25.84
N ASN A 141 -18.68 12.53 -25.19
CA ASN A 141 -18.70 13.43 -24.03
C ASN A 141 -18.60 14.95 -24.34
N GLN A 142 -18.69 15.36 -25.61
CA GLN A 142 -18.45 16.75 -26.06
C GLN A 142 -19.27 17.81 -25.29
N ASP A 143 -20.49 17.49 -24.87
CA ASP A 143 -21.38 18.42 -24.16
C ASP A 143 -20.94 18.69 -22.70
N HIS A 144 -20.11 17.81 -22.11
CA HIS A 144 -19.53 17.99 -20.78
C HIS A 144 -18.27 18.88 -20.78
N LEU A 145 -17.67 19.15 -21.94
CA LEU A 145 -16.39 19.87 -22.04
C LEU A 145 -16.54 21.35 -21.64
N LYS A 146 -17.50 22.09 -22.20
CA LYS A 146 -17.77 23.50 -21.83
C LYS A 146 -18.17 23.64 -20.34
N PRO A 147 -18.96 22.74 -19.72
CA PRO A 147 -19.11 22.64 -18.27
C PRO A 147 -17.80 22.42 -17.49
N LEU A 148 -16.94 21.49 -17.91
CA LEU A 148 -15.66 21.22 -17.25
C LEU A 148 -14.70 22.41 -17.28
N VAL A 149 -14.66 23.17 -18.38
CA VAL A 149 -13.94 24.47 -18.45
C VAL A 149 -14.43 25.43 -17.38
N LYS A 150 -15.76 25.58 -17.23
CA LYS A 150 -16.36 26.44 -16.19
C LYS A 150 -16.08 25.94 -14.77
N ALA A 151 -15.98 24.62 -14.58
CA ALA A 151 -15.58 24.02 -13.31
C ALA A 151 -14.07 24.18 -13.01
N GLY A 152 -13.24 24.49 -14.00
CA GLY A 152 -11.86 24.98 -13.82
C GLY A 152 -10.74 23.98 -14.10
N VAL A 153 -10.98 22.93 -14.91
CA VAL A 153 -9.90 22.08 -15.46
C VAL A 153 -8.90 22.90 -16.28
N LYS A 154 -7.68 22.39 -16.51
CA LYS A 154 -6.62 23.13 -17.23
C LYS A 154 -6.63 22.94 -18.75
N GLY A 155 -7.40 21.98 -19.21
CA GLY A 155 -7.53 21.51 -20.58
C GLY A 155 -8.06 20.09 -20.55
N PHE A 156 -7.90 19.36 -21.64
CA PHE A 156 -8.46 18.03 -21.82
C PHE A 156 -7.44 17.05 -22.38
N LYS A 157 -7.46 15.81 -21.91
CA LYS A 157 -6.61 14.72 -22.41
C LYS A 157 -7.46 13.68 -23.15
N CYS A 158 -6.90 13.12 -24.22
CA CYS A 158 -7.45 12.00 -24.98
C CYS A 158 -6.35 10.99 -25.37
N PHE A 159 -6.76 9.90 -26.00
CA PHE A 159 -5.93 8.77 -26.46
C PHE A 159 -6.36 8.37 -27.88
N MET A 160 -5.41 8.19 -28.81
CA MET A 160 -5.69 7.80 -30.20
C MET A 160 -5.47 6.30 -30.49
N ILE A 161 -5.08 5.55 -29.46
CA ILE A 161 -4.99 4.09 -29.37
C ILE A 161 -5.55 3.70 -28.00
N GLU A 162 -5.85 2.43 -27.74
CA GLU A 162 -6.39 2.01 -26.44
C GLU A 162 -5.48 2.39 -25.26
N SER A 163 -6.11 2.92 -24.21
CA SER A 163 -5.45 3.53 -23.06
C SER A 163 -4.94 2.54 -22.02
N GLY A 164 -5.33 1.26 -22.15
CA GLY A 164 -5.15 0.22 -21.14
C GLY A 164 -6.32 0.08 -20.15
N VAL A 165 -7.34 0.95 -20.21
CA VAL A 165 -8.52 0.89 -19.32
C VAL A 165 -9.83 1.21 -20.05
N GLU A 166 -10.83 0.32 -19.92
CA GLU A 166 -12.10 0.42 -20.67
C GLU A 166 -12.90 1.69 -20.36
N GLU A 167 -12.80 2.23 -19.14
CA GLU A 167 -13.53 3.44 -18.78
C GLU A 167 -12.97 4.74 -19.40
N PHE A 168 -11.79 4.65 -20.03
CA PHE A 168 -11.19 5.73 -20.82
C PHE A 168 -10.84 5.25 -22.25
N PRO A 169 -11.87 4.97 -23.08
CA PRO A 169 -11.66 4.42 -24.43
C PRO A 169 -10.99 5.44 -25.37
N SER A 170 -10.38 4.93 -26.44
CA SER A 170 -9.76 5.78 -27.47
C SER A 170 -10.77 6.63 -28.25
N VAL A 171 -10.27 7.68 -28.94
CA VAL A 171 -11.10 8.60 -29.75
C VAL A 171 -10.71 8.56 -31.23
N THR A 172 -11.73 8.53 -32.10
CA THR A 172 -11.56 8.64 -33.54
C THR A 172 -11.54 10.10 -34.00
N GLU A 173 -11.24 10.35 -35.29
CA GLU A 173 -11.38 11.70 -35.83
C GLU A 173 -12.81 12.25 -35.75
N ASP A 174 -13.83 11.39 -35.77
CA ASP A 174 -15.24 11.80 -35.71
C ASP A 174 -15.72 12.10 -34.28
N ASP A 175 -15.02 11.60 -33.26
CA ASP A 175 -15.15 12.04 -31.86
C ASP A 175 -14.37 13.35 -31.61
N LEU A 176 -13.19 13.49 -32.23
CA LEU A 176 -12.33 14.66 -32.08
C LEU A 176 -12.95 15.92 -32.69
N LYS A 177 -13.59 15.84 -33.87
CA LYS A 177 -14.24 17.00 -34.53
C LYS A 177 -15.22 17.75 -33.61
N PRO A 178 -16.25 17.13 -33.00
CA PRO A 178 -17.17 17.83 -32.10
C PRO A 178 -16.49 18.28 -30.79
N ALA A 179 -15.50 17.55 -30.29
CA ALA A 179 -14.73 17.97 -29.11
C ALA A 179 -13.88 19.23 -29.39
N MET A 180 -13.19 19.29 -30.53
CA MET A 180 -12.40 20.45 -30.95
C MET A 180 -13.28 21.67 -31.26
N GLU A 181 -14.41 21.45 -31.96
CA GLU A 181 -15.45 22.47 -32.19
C GLU A 181 -16.00 23.05 -30.87
N ALA A 182 -16.18 22.20 -29.85
CA ALA A 182 -16.58 22.65 -28.51
C ALA A 182 -15.47 23.40 -27.75
N LEU A 183 -14.19 23.13 -28.02
CA LEU A 183 -13.07 23.70 -27.25
C LEU A 183 -12.45 24.96 -27.87
N GLN A 184 -12.60 25.19 -29.18
CA GLN A 184 -11.86 26.23 -29.92
C GLN A 184 -11.99 27.66 -29.35
N ASP A 185 -13.15 28.03 -28.82
CA ASP A 185 -13.42 29.37 -28.25
C ASP A 185 -13.05 29.50 -26.76
N THR A 186 -12.60 28.43 -26.11
CA THR A 186 -12.47 28.38 -24.64
C THR A 186 -11.09 28.78 -24.11
N GLY A 187 -10.06 28.85 -24.98
CA GLY A 187 -8.66 29.02 -24.56
C GLY A 187 -8.01 27.75 -23.97
N SER A 188 -8.75 26.64 -23.90
CA SER A 188 -8.26 25.33 -23.47
C SER A 188 -7.12 24.80 -24.35
N VAL A 189 -6.49 23.73 -23.87
CA VAL A 189 -5.61 22.86 -24.66
C VAL A 189 -6.21 21.47 -24.71
N LEU A 190 -6.07 20.80 -25.86
CA LEU A 190 -6.35 19.37 -26.04
C LEU A 190 -5.02 18.61 -26.15
N LEU A 191 -4.80 17.69 -25.23
CA LEU A 191 -3.63 16.86 -25.04
C LEU A 191 -3.90 15.48 -25.65
N PHE A 192 -2.96 14.96 -26.44
CA PHE A 192 -3.09 13.70 -27.16
C PHE A 192 -1.98 12.74 -26.74
N HIS A 193 -2.34 11.57 -26.21
CA HIS A 193 -1.44 10.40 -26.33
C HIS A 193 -1.53 9.99 -27.80
N ALA A 194 -0.49 10.35 -28.54
CA ALA A 194 -0.44 10.29 -29.99
C ALA A 194 0.32 9.04 -30.44
N GLU A 195 -0.31 7.88 -30.25
CA GLU A 195 -0.01 6.66 -30.99
C GLU A 195 -1.28 6.25 -31.75
N VAL A 196 -1.14 5.66 -32.93
CA VAL A 196 -2.23 5.01 -33.67
C VAL A 196 -1.73 3.67 -34.23
N ASP A 197 -2.48 2.59 -33.99
CA ASP A 197 -2.12 1.30 -34.55
C ASP A 197 -2.49 1.24 -36.04
N ASN A 198 -1.45 1.17 -36.88
CA ASN A 198 -1.55 0.97 -38.31
C ASN A 198 -0.81 -0.31 -38.79
N SER A 199 -0.35 -1.19 -37.89
CA SER A 199 0.57 -2.29 -38.24
C SER A 199 0.19 -3.66 -37.64
N PRO A 200 -0.82 -4.35 -38.22
CA PRO A 200 -1.14 -5.74 -37.85
C PRO A 200 0.06 -6.69 -37.95
N LEU A 201 1.00 -6.43 -38.87
CA LEU A 201 2.19 -7.25 -39.07
C LEU A 201 3.20 -7.13 -37.92
N ALA A 202 3.25 -6.01 -37.20
CA ALA A 202 4.09 -5.86 -36.02
C ALA A 202 3.59 -6.76 -34.88
N HIS A 203 2.28 -6.82 -34.67
CA HIS A 203 1.67 -7.70 -33.67
C HIS A 203 1.86 -9.18 -33.97
N GLU A 204 1.66 -9.61 -35.22
CA GLU A 204 1.91 -11.01 -35.61
C GLU A 204 3.40 -11.41 -35.46
N ALA A 205 4.34 -10.49 -35.70
CA ALA A 205 5.76 -10.73 -35.43
C ALA A 205 6.08 -10.80 -33.93
N ALA A 206 5.50 -9.90 -33.13
CA ALA A 206 5.69 -9.86 -31.68
C ALA A 206 5.14 -11.11 -30.97
N LYS A 207 3.99 -11.64 -31.40
CA LYS A 207 3.37 -12.89 -30.89
C LYS A 207 4.26 -14.14 -31.02
N HIS A 208 5.25 -14.12 -31.90
CA HIS A 208 6.17 -15.23 -32.14
C HIS A 208 7.60 -14.93 -31.67
N SER A 209 7.78 -13.86 -30.89
CA SER A 209 9.05 -13.41 -30.34
C SER A 209 9.08 -13.57 -28.82
N ASP A 210 10.27 -13.61 -28.22
CA ASP A 210 10.45 -13.75 -26.76
C ASP A 210 9.89 -12.50 -26.02
N PRO A 211 8.85 -12.65 -25.17
CA PRO A 211 8.18 -11.52 -24.53
C PRO A 211 9.01 -10.88 -23.41
N THR A 212 10.12 -11.51 -22.98
CA THR A 212 11.03 -10.95 -21.97
C THR A 212 12.06 -9.98 -22.57
N LEU A 213 12.14 -9.88 -23.91
CA LEU A 213 13.03 -8.95 -24.61
C LEU A 213 12.38 -7.58 -24.81
N TYR A 214 13.10 -6.52 -24.42
CA TYR A 214 12.60 -5.16 -24.66
C TYR A 214 12.49 -4.83 -26.17
N THR A 215 13.26 -5.50 -27.02
CA THR A 215 13.13 -5.38 -28.49
C THR A 215 11.77 -5.87 -28.99
N THR A 216 11.22 -6.97 -28.46
CA THR A 216 9.88 -7.46 -28.82
C THR A 216 8.81 -6.41 -28.52
N PHE A 217 8.91 -5.72 -27.38
CA PHE A 217 8.02 -4.62 -27.04
C PHE A 217 8.24 -3.38 -27.93
N LEU A 218 9.50 -3.02 -28.19
CA LEU A 218 9.88 -1.89 -29.04
C LEU A 218 9.36 -2.03 -30.48
N ASP A 219 9.47 -3.23 -31.05
CA ASP A 219 9.02 -3.57 -32.41
C ASP A 219 7.49 -3.64 -32.52
N SER A 220 6.80 -3.99 -31.43
CA SER A 220 5.31 -4.02 -31.37
C SER A 220 4.65 -2.64 -31.41
N ARG A 221 5.39 -1.57 -31.07
CA ARG A 221 4.92 -0.17 -31.07
C ARG A 221 5.95 0.74 -31.76
N PRO A 222 6.15 0.61 -33.08
CA PRO A 222 7.23 1.29 -33.80
C PRO A 222 7.02 2.82 -33.87
N GLN A 223 8.05 3.59 -34.25
CA GLN A 223 7.98 5.06 -34.25
C GLN A 223 6.89 5.62 -35.18
N GLU A 224 6.52 4.86 -36.20
CA GLU A 224 5.46 5.17 -37.17
C GLU A 224 4.10 5.42 -36.51
N PHE A 225 3.80 4.75 -35.38
CA PHE A 225 2.57 4.98 -34.61
C PHE A 225 2.50 6.42 -34.09
N GLU A 226 3.64 6.98 -33.66
CA GLU A 226 3.72 8.37 -33.21
C GLU A 226 3.67 9.35 -34.40
N THR A 227 4.42 9.09 -35.48
CA THR A 227 4.44 10.01 -36.63
C THR A 227 3.09 10.10 -37.34
N ASP A 228 2.36 9.00 -37.48
CA ASP A 228 1.05 8.97 -38.12
C ASP A 228 -0.03 9.63 -37.25
N ALA A 229 0.00 9.42 -35.94
CA ALA A 229 -0.90 10.09 -35.00
C ALA A 229 -0.69 11.60 -35.01
N ILE A 230 0.55 12.06 -34.91
CA ILE A 230 0.91 13.49 -34.95
C ILE A 230 0.55 14.09 -36.32
N SER A 231 0.69 13.34 -37.42
CA SER A 231 0.25 13.78 -38.75
C SER A 231 -1.27 14.00 -38.81
N ARG A 232 -2.07 13.09 -38.26
CA ARG A 232 -3.54 13.28 -38.14
C ARG A 232 -3.87 14.49 -37.27
N ILE A 233 -3.24 14.65 -36.10
CA ILE A 233 -3.44 15.80 -35.19
C ILE A 233 -3.11 17.13 -35.88
N VAL A 234 -1.97 17.23 -36.58
CA VAL A 234 -1.55 18.43 -37.32
C VAL A 234 -2.55 18.77 -38.42
N ASN A 235 -3.09 17.77 -39.12
CA ASN A 235 -4.11 17.98 -40.15
C ASN A 235 -5.46 18.41 -39.56
N LEU A 236 -5.88 17.85 -38.43
CA LEU A 236 -7.09 18.30 -37.71
C LEU A 236 -6.93 19.73 -37.16
N GLN A 237 -5.78 20.06 -36.55
CA GLN A 237 -5.56 21.40 -35.98
C GLN A 237 -5.58 22.52 -37.03
N ARG A 238 -5.27 22.23 -38.31
CA ARG A 238 -5.42 23.18 -39.42
C ARG A 238 -6.88 23.66 -39.61
N ALA A 239 -7.88 22.88 -39.20
CA ALA A 239 -9.28 23.30 -39.17
C ALA A 239 -9.66 24.14 -37.94
N TYR A 240 -8.92 24.00 -36.83
CA TYR A 240 -9.18 24.65 -35.53
C TYR A 240 -7.99 25.51 -35.05
N PRO A 241 -7.49 26.49 -35.84
CA PRO A 241 -6.22 27.19 -35.56
C PRO A 241 -6.24 28.08 -34.29
N SER A 242 -7.42 28.32 -33.71
CA SER A 242 -7.56 28.99 -32.40
C SER A 242 -7.21 28.06 -31.22
N LEU A 243 -7.45 26.75 -31.35
CA LEU A 243 -7.28 25.75 -30.30
C LEU A 243 -5.80 25.40 -30.10
N ARG A 244 -5.37 25.27 -28.83
CA ARG A 244 -4.06 24.69 -28.50
C ARG A 244 -4.14 23.18 -28.57
N CYS A 245 -3.19 22.56 -29.26
CA CYS A 245 -3.00 21.11 -29.25
C CYS A 245 -1.66 20.78 -28.58
N HIS A 246 -1.59 19.64 -27.93
CA HIS A 246 -0.38 19.19 -27.25
C HIS A 246 -0.15 17.70 -27.46
N ILE A 247 1.06 17.35 -27.89
CA ILE A 247 1.53 15.96 -27.88
C ILE A 247 2.14 15.71 -26.50
N VAL A 248 1.55 14.80 -25.73
CA VAL A 248 2.15 14.36 -24.46
C VAL A 248 3.29 13.38 -24.72
N HIS A 249 4.20 13.26 -23.75
CA HIS A 249 5.20 12.19 -23.63
C HIS A 249 5.86 11.74 -24.97
N LEU A 250 6.33 12.66 -25.82
CA LEU A 250 6.90 12.31 -27.12
C LEU A 250 8.17 11.47 -26.95
N SER A 251 8.24 10.34 -27.66
CA SER A 251 9.37 9.42 -27.68
C SER A 251 10.03 9.32 -29.06
N ALA A 252 9.27 9.31 -30.16
CA ALA A 252 9.80 9.15 -31.51
C ALA A 252 10.54 10.41 -32.03
N ALA A 253 11.85 10.31 -32.19
CA ALA A 253 12.66 11.32 -32.86
C ALA A 253 12.25 11.54 -34.33
N ASN A 254 11.70 10.52 -34.99
CA ASN A 254 11.17 10.62 -36.35
C ASN A 254 10.01 11.63 -36.49
N ALA A 255 9.31 11.98 -35.40
CA ALA A 255 8.25 12.99 -35.42
C ALA A 255 8.77 14.44 -35.35
N LEU A 256 10.02 14.66 -34.93
CA LEU A 256 10.58 16.00 -34.70
C LEU A 256 10.55 16.92 -35.94
N PRO A 257 10.80 16.46 -37.19
CA PRO A 257 10.66 17.31 -38.38
C PRO A 257 9.22 17.80 -38.60
N LEU A 258 8.23 16.94 -38.35
CA LEU A 258 6.81 17.27 -38.47
C LEU A 258 6.36 18.26 -37.38
N VAL A 259 6.85 18.09 -36.14
CA VAL A 259 6.63 19.06 -35.04
C VAL A 259 7.23 20.43 -35.40
N ARG A 260 8.45 20.46 -35.95
CA ARG A 260 9.11 21.68 -36.42
C ARG A 260 8.32 22.36 -37.54
N GLU A 261 7.85 21.61 -38.55
CA GLU A 261 6.99 22.15 -39.63
C GLU A 261 5.67 22.70 -39.09
N ALA A 262 4.98 21.96 -38.21
CA ALA A 262 3.73 22.39 -37.61
C ALA A 262 3.88 23.71 -36.84
N LYS A 263 4.89 23.80 -35.96
CA LYS A 263 5.24 25.04 -35.24
C LYS A 263 5.60 26.18 -36.21
N ALA A 264 6.43 25.92 -37.22
CA ALA A 264 6.84 26.92 -38.21
C ALA A 264 5.67 27.43 -39.08
N SER A 265 4.66 26.60 -39.33
CA SER A 265 3.41 26.98 -40.02
C SER A 265 2.46 27.84 -39.17
N GLY A 266 2.80 28.09 -37.90
CA GLY A 266 2.02 28.92 -36.98
C GLY A 266 0.90 28.19 -36.25
N LEU A 267 0.84 26.85 -36.32
CA LEU A 267 -0.09 26.06 -35.51
C LEU A 267 0.28 26.16 -34.03
N LYS A 268 -0.74 26.18 -33.16
CA LYS A 268 -0.56 26.23 -31.70
C LYS A 268 -0.29 24.83 -31.14
N LEU A 269 0.72 24.17 -31.69
CA LEU A 269 1.17 22.85 -31.26
C LEU A 269 2.31 23.01 -30.24
N THR A 270 2.19 22.31 -29.12
CA THR A 270 3.27 22.17 -28.12
C THR A 270 3.56 20.70 -27.88
N VAL A 271 4.76 20.37 -27.44
CA VAL A 271 5.21 18.99 -27.21
C VAL A 271 5.99 18.92 -25.90
N GLU A 272 5.71 17.91 -25.08
CA GLU A 272 6.55 17.55 -23.94
C GLU A 272 7.28 16.23 -24.23
N THR A 273 8.35 15.97 -23.48
CA THR A 273 8.87 14.60 -23.31
C THR A 273 8.99 14.29 -21.81
N CYS A 274 9.44 13.09 -21.46
CA CYS A 274 9.50 12.61 -20.09
C CYS A 274 10.93 12.27 -19.68
N PHE A 275 11.23 12.31 -18.37
CA PHE A 275 12.57 12.02 -17.86
C PHE A 275 13.12 10.66 -18.35
N HIS A 276 12.26 9.66 -18.57
CA HIS A 276 12.67 8.34 -19.05
C HIS A 276 13.16 8.32 -20.50
N TYR A 277 12.60 9.11 -21.42
CA TYR A 277 13.09 9.17 -22.81
C TYR A 277 14.40 9.96 -22.97
N LEU A 278 14.79 10.74 -21.96
CA LEU A 278 16.06 11.48 -21.91
C LEU A 278 17.16 10.74 -21.13
N CYS A 279 16.80 9.99 -20.08
CA CYS A 279 17.75 9.30 -19.20
C CYS A 279 17.93 7.80 -19.49
N LEU A 280 17.04 7.16 -20.25
CA LEU A 280 17.08 5.73 -20.53
C LEU A 280 17.15 5.47 -22.04
N SER A 281 17.70 4.31 -22.39
CA SER A 281 18.01 3.90 -23.77
C SER A 281 17.77 2.41 -23.91
N ALA A 282 17.02 1.97 -24.93
CA ALA A 282 16.58 0.58 -25.09
C ALA A 282 17.74 -0.43 -25.08
N HIS A 283 18.87 -0.05 -25.66
CA HIS A 283 20.12 -0.83 -25.68
C HIS A 283 20.71 -1.13 -24.29
N SER A 284 20.27 -0.43 -23.24
CA SER A 284 20.75 -0.59 -21.85
C SER A 284 19.79 -1.37 -20.96
N ILE A 285 18.64 -1.81 -21.48
CA ILE A 285 17.59 -2.49 -20.72
C ILE A 285 17.86 -4.00 -20.72
N PRO A 286 18.08 -4.65 -19.55
CA PRO A 286 18.25 -6.10 -19.49
C PRO A 286 16.97 -6.86 -19.85
N HIS A 287 17.12 -8.15 -20.20
CA HIS A 287 15.98 -9.05 -20.40
C HIS A 287 15.19 -9.20 -19.09
N GLY A 288 13.87 -9.39 -19.17
CA GLY A 288 13.02 -9.64 -18.01
C GLY A 288 12.77 -8.41 -17.13
N ARG A 289 12.70 -7.20 -17.71
CA ARG A 289 12.65 -5.92 -16.96
C ARG A 289 11.42 -5.04 -17.29
N PRO A 290 10.22 -5.46 -16.87
CA PRO A 290 8.96 -4.76 -17.16
C PRO A 290 8.78 -3.43 -16.42
N GLU A 291 9.63 -3.06 -15.45
CA GLU A 291 9.60 -1.73 -14.85
C GLU A 291 10.06 -0.61 -15.82
N PHE A 292 10.69 -0.98 -16.94
CA PHE A 292 11.05 -0.08 -18.04
C PHE A 292 9.92 0.09 -19.08
N LYS A 293 8.79 -0.63 -18.95
CA LYS A 293 7.68 -0.53 -19.89
C LYS A 293 6.92 0.79 -19.72
N CYS A 294 6.81 1.55 -20.79
CA CYS A 294 5.96 2.74 -20.97
C CYS A 294 5.43 2.76 -22.41
N CYS A 295 4.39 3.55 -22.66
CA CYS A 295 3.78 3.70 -23.98
C CYS A 295 3.72 5.20 -24.34
N PRO A 296 4.47 5.69 -25.34
CA PRO A 296 5.32 4.92 -26.27
C PRO A 296 6.55 4.26 -25.60
N PRO A 297 7.19 3.25 -26.23
CA PRO A 297 8.40 2.64 -25.69
C PRO A 297 9.59 3.61 -25.55
N ILE A 298 10.54 3.27 -24.66
CA ILE A 298 11.89 3.87 -24.66
C ILE A 298 12.59 3.46 -25.96
N ARG A 299 13.17 4.42 -26.69
CA ARG A 299 13.86 4.16 -27.97
C ARG A 299 15.38 4.01 -27.77
N ASP A 300 16.14 3.96 -28.87
CA ASP A 300 17.59 3.81 -28.84
C ASP A 300 18.36 5.10 -28.47
N GLU A 301 19.69 4.99 -28.46
CA GLU A 301 20.60 6.07 -28.09
C GLU A 301 20.61 7.24 -29.10
N ALA A 302 20.43 6.94 -30.39
CA ALA A 302 20.39 7.97 -31.43
C ALA A 302 19.11 8.81 -31.31
N ASN A 303 17.99 8.15 -31.00
CA ASN A 303 16.73 8.78 -30.66
C ASN A 303 16.85 9.59 -29.37
N ARG A 304 17.44 9.04 -28.30
CA ARG A 304 17.68 9.74 -27.02
C ARG A 304 18.47 11.04 -27.21
N GLN A 305 19.55 11.00 -27.99
CA GLN A 305 20.30 12.20 -28.36
C GLN A 305 19.45 13.20 -29.15
N ALA A 306 18.69 12.75 -30.14
CA ALA A 306 17.84 13.62 -30.95
C ALA A 306 16.70 14.29 -30.15
N LEU A 307 16.19 13.65 -29.08
CA LEU A 307 15.27 14.26 -28.13
C LEU A 307 15.97 15.33 -27.26
N TRP A 308 17.21 15.10 -26.80
CA TRP A 308 18.00 16.12 -26.12
C TRP A 308 18.27 17.33 -27.02
N ASP A 309 18.70 17.12 -28.26
CA ASP A 309 18.93 18.18 -29.24
C ASP A 309 17.64 19.00 -29.50
N ALA A 310 16.49 18.32 -29.56
CA ALA A 310 15.17 18.94 -29.73
C ALA A 310 14.62 19.66 -28.49
N LEU A 311 15.07 19.30 -27.29
CA LEU A 311 14.77 20.02 -26.06
C LEU A 311 15.63 21.29 -25.92
N LEU A 312 16.89 21.22 -26.39
CA LEU A 312 17.83 22.34 -26.43
C LEU A 312 17.46 23.38 -27.51
N ASP A 313 16.96 22.95 -28.68
CA ASP A 313 16.53 23.86 -29.76
C ASP A 313 15.10 24.42 -29.59
N GLY A 314 14.32 23.92 -28.63
CA GLY A 314 12.94 24.35 -28.34
C GLY A 314 11.85 23.69 -29.21
N THR A 315 12.20 22.66 -29.98
CA THR A 315 11.24 21.79 -30.68
C THR A 315 10.35 21.05 -29.69
N ILE A 316 10.90 20.59 -28.57
CA ILE A 316 10.18 20.14 -27.38
C ILE A 316 10.12 21.33 -26.40
N ASP A 317 8.94 21.62 -25.86
CA ASP A 317 8.69 22.81 -25.04
C ASP A 317 9.11 22.64 -23.57
N PHE A 318 8.95 21.43 -23.00
CA PHE A 318 9.25 21.11 -21.60
C PHE A 318 9.34 19.60 -21.32
N VAL A 319 9.66 19.24 -20.07
CA VAL A 319 9.79 17.87 -19.58
C VAL A 319 8.90 17.64 -18.36
N VAL A 320 8.25 16.47 -18.28
CA VAL A 320 7.35 16.02 -17.20
C VAL A 320 7.75 14.65 -16.64
N SER A 321 7.08 14.18 -15.59
CA SER A 321 7.27 12.81 -15.09
C SER A 321 6.63 11.73 -15.96
N ASP A 322 5.40 11.99 -16.45
CA ASP A 322 4.41 10.95 -16.78
C ASP A 322 4.41 9.84 -15.72
N HIS A 323 4.21 10.27 -14.46
CA HIS A 323 4.14 9.36 -13.33
C HIS A 323 2.86 8.53 -13.41
N SER A 324 2.95 7.40 -14.10
CA SER A 324 1.91 6.37 -14.22
C SER A 324 2.35 5.11 -13.46
N PRO A 325 2.16 5.06 -12.14
CA PRO A 325 2.41 3.87 -11.34
C PRO A 325 1.22 2.90 -11.39
N CYS A 326 1.48 1.64 -11.02
CA CYS A 326 0.48 0.63 -10.74
C CYS A 326 0.95 -0.28 -9.60
N VAL A 327 0.08 -1.19 -9.14
CA VAL A 327 0.45 -2.23 -8.16
C VAL A 327 1.47 -3.22 -8.73
N ALA A 328 2.16 -3.95 -7.85
CA ALA A 328 3.32 -4.78 -8.22
C ALA A 328 2.98 -5.99 -9.08
N GLU A 329 1.80 -6.57 -8.87
CA GLU A 329 1.25 -7.72 -9.57
C GLU A 329 1.08 -7.39 -11.05
N LEU A 330 0.51 -6.22 -11.36
CA LEU A 330 0.36 -5.72 -12.73
C LEU A 330 1.69 -5.39 -13.42
N LYS A 331 2.81 -5.31 -12.69
CA LYS A 331 4.14 -5.19 -13.29
C LYS A 331 4.77 -6.53 -13.68
N LYS A 332 4.22 -7.68 -13.27
CA LYS A 332 4.71 -9.02 -13.64
C LYS A 332 6.24 -9.19 -13.50
N MET A 333 6.78 -8.58 -12.43
CA MET A 333 8.24 -8.49 -12.19
C MET A 333 8.93 -9.86 -12.11
N ASP A 334 8.25 -10.87 -11.58
CA ASP A 334 8.78 -12.21 -11.38
C ASP A 334 8.69 -13.10 -12.64
N GLU A 335 7.75 -12.81 -13.54
CA GLU A 335 7.64 -13.44 -14.87
C GLU A 335 8.67 -12.85 -15.85
N GLY A 336 8.94 -11.55 -15.72
CA GLY A 336 9.78 -10.80 -16.66
C GLY A 336 9.11 -10.47 -18.01
N ASP A 337 7.85 -10.87 -18.22
CA ASP A 337 7.09 -10.59 -19.44
C ASP A 337 6.84 -9.08 -19.62
N ILE A 338 7.51 -8.49 -20.61
CA ILE A 338 7.40 -7.07 -20.95
C ILE A 338 6.17 -6.82 -21.86
N MET A 339 5.64 -7.84 -22.53
CA MET A 339 4.47 -7.74 -23.40
C MET A 339 3.15 -7.68 -22.62
N SER A 340 2.96 -8.50 -21.59
CA SER A 340 1.73 -8.48 -20.77
C SER A 340 1.79 -7.56 -19.53
N ALA A 341 2.96 -7.18 -19.02
CA ALA A 341 3.06 -6.22 -17.92
C ALA A 341 2.39 -4.86 -18.23
N TRP A 342 1.85 -4.17 -17.23
CA TRP A 342 1.23 -2.86 -17.43
C TRP A 342 2.28 -1.75 -17.61
N GLY A 343 2.04 -0.85 -18.58
CA GLY A 343 2.95 0.22 -19.00
C GLY A 343 2.80 1.49 -18.16
N GLY A 344 3.92 2.10 -17.79
CA GLY A 344 4.00 3.30 -16.96
C GLY A 344 5.22 3.27 -16.05
N ILE A 345 5.82 4.45 -15.78
CA ILE A 345 7.09 4.56 -15.04
C ILE A 345 6.95 5.51 -13.86
N SER A 346 7.30 5.04 -12.65
CA SER A 346 7.31 5.86 -11.44
C SER A 346 8.57 6.73 -11.37
N THR A 347 8.43 8.04 -11.61
CA THR A 347 9.56 9.01 -11.57
C THR A 347 9.36 10.19 -10.61
N LEU A 348 8.18 10.28 -9.96
CA LEU A 348 7.82 11.45 -9.16
C LEU A 348 8.76 11.61 -7.95
N GLY A 349 9.31 12.81 -7.79
CA GLY A 349 10.35 13.09 -6.81
C GLY A 349 11.80 13.01 -7.34
N LEU A 350 12.04 12.39 -8.51
CA LEU A 350 13.40 12.18 -9.06
C LEU A 350 13.78 13.16 -10.18
N GLY A 351 12.82 13.78 -10.86
CA GLY A 351 13.02 14.51 -12.13
C GLY A 351 14.12 15.57 -12.15
N LEU A 352 14.26 16.36 -11.08
CA LEU A 352 15.30 17.40 -10.99
C LEU A 352 16.70 16.79 -10.91
N SER A 353 16.87 15.75 -10.09
CA SER A 353 18.12 15.00 -9.95
C SER A 353 18.49 14.28 -11.25
N LEU A 354 17.48 13.75 -11.96
CA LEU A 354 17.65 13.07 -13.24
C LEU A 354 18.17 14.01 -14.33
N LEU A 355 17.50 15.15 -14.55
CA LEU A 355 17.95 16.15 -15.53
C LEU A 355 19.28 16.81 -15.14
N TRP A 356 19.55 17.00 -13.85
CA TRP A 356 20.85 17.51 -13.36
C TRP A 356 21.98 16.47 -13.44
N THR A 357 21.67 15.18 -13.55
CA THR A 357 22.67 14.11 -13.75
C THR A 357 23.02 13.95 -15.21
N GLU A 358 22.03 13.75 -16.09
CA GLU A 358 22.27 13.55 -17.52
C GLU A 358 22.67 14.87 -18.22
N GLY A 359 22.02 15.99 -17.89
CA GLY A 359 22.24 17.29 -18.54
C GLY A 359 23.67 17.84 -18.45
N LYS A 360 24.47 17.33 -17.51
CA LYS A 360 25.94 17.60 -17.44
C LYS A 360 26.69 17.17 -18.70
N GLN A 361 26.17 16.20 -19.46
CA GLN A 361 26.72 15.75 -20.74
C GLN A 361 26.29 16.65 -21.92
N HIS A 362 25.31 17.53 -21.70
CA HIS A 362 24.65 18.36 -22.71
C HIS A 362 24.79 19.88 -22.44
N GLU A 363 25.75 20.27 -21.60
CA GLU A 363 26.03 21.66 -21.16
C GLU A 363 24.79 22.40 -20.57
N VAL A 364 23.88 21.67 -19.94
CA VAL A 364 22.61 22.20 -19.39
C VAL A 364 22.85 22.94 -18.07
N GLU A 365 22.44 24.21 -17.99
CA GLU A 365 22.43 24.98 -16.74
C GLU A 365 21.12 24.77 -15.95
N ILE A 366 21.14 25.00 -14.63
CA ILE A 366 19.96 24.82 -13.77
C ILE A 366 18.76 25.64 -14.24
N GLY A 367 18.97 26.84 -14.78
CA GLY A 367 17.88 27.68 -15.29
C GLY A 367 17.23 27.17 -16.58
N ASP A 368 17.89 26.31 -17.36
CA ASP A 368 17.25 25.60 -18.47
C ASP A 368 16.31 24.52 -17.93
N ILE A 369 16.77 23.74 -16.94
CA ILE A 369 15.95 22.73 -16.26
C ILE A 369 14.70 23.35 -15.64
N LEU A 370 14.82 24.52 -15.00
CA LEU A 370 13.68 25.22 -14.40
C LEU A 370 12.84 26.01 -15.41
N ASN A 371 13.40 26.40 -16.56
CA ASN A 371 12.59 26.86 -17.68
C ASN A 371 11.60 25.75 -18.08
N TRP A 372 12.10 24.53 -18.32
CA TRP A 372 11.28 23.37 -18.69
C TRP A 372 10.33 22.94 -17.56
N THR A 373 10.85 22.56 -16.39
CA THR A 373 10.11 21.86 -15.31
C THR A 373 9.33 22.75 -14.33
N SER A 374 9.44 24.08 -14.45
CA SER A 374 8.74 25.02 -13.58
C SER A 374 7.99 26.11 -14.36
N SER A 375 8.67 26.85 -15.24
CA SER A 375 8.04 28.01 -15.90
C SER A 375 7.19 27.65 -17.13
N ALA A 376 7.65 26.69 -17.95
CA ALA A 376 6.97 26.26 -19.18
C ALA A 376 5.78 25.34 -18.87
N THR A 377 5.92 24.40 -17.93
CA THR A 377 4.81 23.59 -17.40
C THR A 377 3.74 24.46 -16.73
N ALA A 378 4.11 25.45 -15.90
CA ALA A 378 3.15 26.40 -15.33
C ALA A 378 2.41 27.21 -16.40
N LYS A 379 3.09 27.61 -17.48
CA LYS A 379 2.47 28.28 -18.64
C LYS A 379 1.53 27.35 -19.40
N HIS A 380 1.92 26.11 -19.65
CA HIS A 380 1.11 25.11 -20.34
C HIS A 380 -0.22 24.86 -19.61
N ALA A 381 -0.15 24.62 -18.30
CA ALA A 381 -1.28 24.33 -17.41
C ALA A 381 -2.11 25.57 -17.00
N GLY A 382 -1.81 26.77 -17.50
CA GLY A 382 -2.57 27.99 -17.16
C GLY A 382 -2.43 28.42 -15.69
N LEU A 383 -1.20 28.35 -15.16
CA LEU A 383 -0.82 28.67 -13.78
C LEU A 383 0.29 29.74 -13.69
N SER A 384 0.83 30.20 -14.81
CA SER A 384 1.95 31.18 -14.89
C SER A 384 1.60 32.60 -14.41
N ASP A 385 0.37 32.84 -13.95
CA ASP A 385 -0.06 34.03 -13.21
C ASP A 385 0.40 34.01 -11.74
N ARG A 386 0.77 32.83 -11.21
CA ARG A 386 1.11 32.65 -9.79
C ARG A 386 2.14 31.56 -9.48
N LYS A 387 2.41 30.62 -10.39
CA LYS A 387 3.42 29.55 -10.25
C LYS A 387 4.60 29.75 -11.20
N GLY A 388 5.71 29.08 -10.92
CA GLY A 388 6.82 28.90 -11.87
C GLY A 388 7.90 29.99 -11.87
N LYS A 389 7.92 30.90 -10.89
CA LYS A 389 8.86 32.03 -10.81
C LYS A 389 9.07 32.56 -9.39
N ILE A 390 10.24 33.14 -9.15
CA ILE A 390 10.53 34.02 -8.00
C ILE A 390 10.31 35.48 -8.42
N GLU A 391 9.07 35.97 -8.31
CA GLU A 391 8.66 37.32 -8.75
C GLU A 391 7.54 37.87 -7.83
N PRO A 392 7.50 39.18 -7.51
CA PRO A 392 6.43 39.73 -6.66
C PRO A 392 5.02 39.47 -7.21
N GLY A 393 4.09 39.09 -6.32
CA GLY A 393 2.72 38.67 -6.64
C GLY A 393 2.55 37.17 -6.88
N TYR A 394 3.63 36.44 -7.19
CA TYR A 394 3.61 34.97 -7.30
C TYR A 394 3.46 34.32 -5.91
N ASP A 395 3.01 33.07 -5.90
CA ASP A 395 3.02 32.25 -4.70
C ASP A 395 4.47 31.98 -4.29
N ALA A 396 4.75 31.97 -2.98
CA ALA A 396 6.07 31.68 -2.41
C ALA A 396 6.36 30.17 -2.41
N ASP A 397 6.30 29.60 -3.60
CA ASP A 397 6.63 28.22 -3.92
C ASP A 397 8.11 28.17 -4.26
N LEU A 398 8.91 27.65 -3.33
CA LEU A 398 10.37 27.68 -3.36
C LEU A 398 10.91 26.30 -2.99
N LEU A 399 12.13 25.99 -3.43
CA LEU A 399 12.87 24.83 -2.93
C LEU A 399 14.34 25.21 -2.68
N ILE A 400 14.96 24.55 -1.71
CA ILE A 400 16.39 24.64 -1.41
C ILE A 400 17.04 23.36 -1.91
N TRP A 401 18.04 23.51 -2.78
CA TRP A 401 18.69 22.45 -3.53
C TRP A 401 20.19 22.44 -3.27
N ASP A 402 20.74 21.27 -3.02
CA ASP A 402 22.17 21.01 -2.96
C ASP A 402 22.59 20.43 -4.33
N PRO A 403 23.29 21.17 -5.20
CA PRO A 403 23.67 20.69 -6.54
C PRO A 403 24.85 19.72 -6.53
N GLU A 404 25.62 19.66 -5.45
CA GLU A 404 26.84 18.84 -5.31
C GLU A 404 26.60 17.52 -4.55
N ALA A 405 25.49 17.43 -3.81
CA ALA A 405 25.02 16.18 -3.21
C ALA A 405 24.99 15.03 -4.24
N GLN A 406 25.32 13.83 -3.79
CA GLN A 406 25.12 12.60 -4.56
C GLN A 406 24.38 11.58 -3.70
N TYR A 407 23.42 10.87 -4.29
CA TYR A 407 22.71 9.81 -3.61
C TYR A 407 22.41 8.65 -4.57
N LYS A 408 22.35 7.43 -4.01
CA LYS A 408 21.86 6.25 -4.73
C LYS A 408 20.35 6.16 -4.56
N VAL A 409 19.62 5.93 -5.65
CA VAL A 409 18.18 5.64 -5.60
C VAL A 409 17.98 4.22 -5.05
N THR A 410 17.23 4.11 -3.95
CA THR A 410 16.83 2.84 -3.32
C THR A 410 15.35 2.88 -2.94
N LYS A 411 14.70 1.73 -2.70
CA LYS A 411 13.28 1.67 -2.35
C LYS A 411 12.93 2.52 -1.12
N GLU A 412 13.85 2.68 -0.17
CA GLU A 412 13.67 3.50 1.04
C GLU A 412 13.60 4.99 0.71
N SER A 413 14.36 5.44 -0.29
CA SER A 413 14.40 6.85 -0.75
C SER A 413 13.13 7.29 -1.50
N LEU A 414 12.37 6.35 -2.05
CA LEU A 414 11.16 6.62 -2.83
C LEU A 414 9.97 6.93 -1.91
N ASN A 415 9.21 7.98 -2.23
CA ASN A 415 8.07 8.45 -1.42
C ASN A 415 6.69 8.15 -2.04
N PHE A 416 6.64 7.70 -3.29
CA PHE A 416 5.43 7.20 -3.95
C PHE A 416 5.07 5.79 -3.45
N LYS A 417 3.80 5.38 -3.59
CA LYS A 417 3.23 4.16 -2.97
C LYS A 417 3.94 2.90 -3.50
N ASN A 418 3.89 2.69 -4.81
CA ASN A 418 4.45 1.50 -5.45
C ASN A 418 5.92 1.73 -5.80
N LYS A 419 6.81 1.30 -4.89
CA LYS A 419 8.27 1.57 -4.88
C LYS A 419 9.07 0.81 -5.97
N MET A 420 8.56 0.76 -7.19
CA MET A 420 9.20 0.20 -8.38
C MET A 420 9.63 1.33 -9.31
N THR A 421 10.88 1.32 -9.80
CA THR A 421 11.34 2.32 -10.78
C THR A 421 12.59 1.83 -11.52
N PRO A 422 12.74 2.07 -12.84
CA PRO A 422 13.93 1.70 -13.61
C PRO A 422 15.20 2.48 -13.20
N TYR A 423 15.05 3.46 -12.31
CA TYR A 423 16.15 4.20 -11.71
C TYR A 423 16.71 3.57 -10.42
N GLU A 424 16.12 2.49 -9.90
CA GLU A 424 16.65 1.84 -8.70
C GLU A 424 18.10 1.39 -8.94
N GLY A 425 18.97 1.71 -7.97
CA GLY A 425 20.40 1.42 -8.06
C GLY A 425 21.24 2.51 -8.75
N LYS A 426 20.64 3.43 -9.52
CA LYS A 426 21.36 4.57 -10.13
C LYS A 426 21.87 5.53 -9.05
N VAL A 427 23.00 6.19 -9.31
CA VAL A 427 23.51 7.30 -8.50
C VAL A 427 23.20 8.60 -9.22
N LEU A 428 22.53 9.53 -8.54
CA LEU A 428 22.12 10.82 -9.08
C LEU A 428 22.88 11.96 -8.40
N SER A 429 23.19 12.98 -9.18
CA SER A 429 23.69 14.29 -8.73
C SER A 429 22.55 15.21 -8.33
N GLY A 430 22.81 16.03 -7.32
CA GLY A 430 21.93 17.05 -6.79
C GLY A 430 20.76 16.48 -5.97
N GLN A 431 20.35 17.16 -4.91
CA GLN A 431 19.25 16.71 -4.07
C GLN A 431 18.49 17.87 -3.40
N VAL A 432 17.19 17.69 -3.19
CA VAL A 432 16.37 18.61 -2.41
C VAL A 432 16.79 18.57 -0.94
N VAL A 433 16.96 19.74 -0.34
CA VAL A 433 17.13 19.91 1.10
C VAL A 433 15.79 20.31 1.73
N LYS A 434 15.05 21.26 1.14
CA LYS A 434 13.71 21.67 1.61
C LYS A 434 12.78 22.04 0.46
N THR A 435 11.49 21.81 0.62
CA THR A 435 10.43 22.29 -0.29
C THR A 435 9.43 23.14 0.49
N ILE A 436 9.13 24.31 -0.05
CA ILE A 436 8.30 25.36 0.53
C ILE A 436 7.11 25.59 -0.40
N LEU A 437 5.89 25.41 0.11
CA LEU A 437 4.64 25.68 -0.60
C LEU A 437 4.01 26.94 0.01
N ARG A 438 3.87 28.01 -0.78
CA ARG A 438 3.29 29.30 -0.34
C ARG A 438 3.87 29.81 1.00
N GLY A 439 5.20 29.73 1.16
CA GLY A 439 5.91 30.13 2.39
C GLY A 439 5.85 29.12 3.54
N GLN A 440 5.24 27.94 3.37
CA GLN A 440 5.20 26.89 4.40
C GLN A 440 6.10 25.72 4.01
N VAL A 441 7.03 25.32 4.88
CA VAL A 441 7.86 24.13 4.63
C VAL A 441 6.95 22.88 4.64
N VAL A 442 6.94 22.14 3.53
CA VAL A 442 6.16 20.90 3.36
C VAL A 442 7.03 19.65 3.33
N TYR A 443 8.31 19.80 2.95
CA TYR A 443 9.33 18.76 3.00
C TYR A 443 10.65 19.35 3.50
N ASP A 444 11.37 18.59 4.32
CA ASP A 444 12.69 18.92 4.86
C ASP A 444 13.50 17.61 4.97
N ARG A 445 14.74 17.58 4.48
CA ARG A 445 15.57 16.36 4.47
C ARG A 445 16.06 15.96 5.86
N GLU A 446 16.05 16.89 6.81
CA GLU A 446 16.37 16.69 8.22
C GLU A 446 15.27 15.85 8.94
N PRO A 447 15.54 15.20 10.10
CA PRO A 447 14.93 13.91 10.45
C PRO A 447 13.42 13.83 10.72
N ASP A 448 12.68 14.95 10.72
CA ASP A 448 11.21 14.94 10.75
C ASP A 448 10.58 14.73 9.35
N GLY A 449 11.32 14.98 8.26
CA GLY A 449 10.96 14.65 6.88
C GLY A 449 9.85 15.52 6.25
N PHE A 450 8.70 15.60 6.89
CA PHE A 450 7.46 16.13 6.31
C PHE A 450 6.62 16.86 7.38
N ALA A 451 6.47 18.17 7.22
CA ALA A 451 5.94 19.04 8.27
C ALA A 451 4.43 19.36 8.14
N GLY A 452 3.78 19.65 9.28
CA GLY A 452 2.46 20.28 9.36
C GLY A 452 1.23 19.39 9.05
N LYS A 453 1.33 18.41 8.14
CA LYS A 453 0.19 17.54 7.75
C LYS A 453 0.29 16.17 8.42
N LYS A 454 -0.79 15.74 9.06
CA LYS A 454 -0.98 14.37 9.58
C LYS A 454 -2.12 13.74 8.80
N ALA A 455 -1.94 12.51 8.31
CA ALA A 455 -2.97 11.79 7.57
C ALA A 455 -4.29 11.80 8.36
N MET A 456 -5.40 12.16 7.72
CA MET A 456 -6.66 12.33 8.43
C MET A 456 -7.09 11.00 9.09
N ALA A 457 -7.72 11.10 10.25
CA ALA A 457 -8.38 9.95 10.88
C ALA A 457 -9.83 9.91 10.41
N MET A 458 -10.32 8.71 10.07
CA MET A 458 -11.74 8.48 9.80
C MET A 458 -12.61 9.03 10.95
N PRO A 459 -13.73 9.74 10.68
CA PRO A 459 -14.48 10.43 11.74
C PRO A 459 -15.05 9.48 12.81
N THR A 460 -14.50 9.56 14.01
CA THR A 460 -15.08 8.88 15.19
C THR A 460 -16.23 9.70 15.76
N THR A 461 -17.36 9.04 16.05
CA THR A 461 -18.58 9.66 16.58
C THR A 461 -18.37 10.20 18.00
N ARG A 462 -18.14 11.52 18.12
CA ARG A 462 -17.64 12.13 19.35
C ARG A 462 -18.74 12.74 20.22
N GLY A 463 -19.20 11.97 21.21
CA GLY A 463 -20.17 12.41 22.22
C GLY A 463 -19.65 13.50 23.17
N GLN A 464 -19.95 14.76 22.84
CA GLN A 464 -20.09 15.94 23.73
C GLN A 464 -19.06 16.19 24.85
N ALA A 465 -18.39 17.34 24.79
CA ALA A 465 -17.76 17.98 25.95
C ALA A 465 -18.39 19.37 26.18
N ALA A 466 -18.92 19.64 27.37
CA ALA A 466 -19.45 20.98 27.73
C ALA A 466 -19.43 21.26 29.24
N ARG A 467 -18.84 22.41 29.62
CA ARG A 467 -18.92 23.09 30.94
C ARG A 467 -18.29 22.36 32.15
N ALA A 468 -17.78 23.04 33.18
CA ALA A 468 -17.35 24.45 33.30
C ALA A 468 -16.39 24.67 34.49
N LYS A 469 -15.78 25.87 34.49
CA LYS A 469 -14.96 26.55 35.53
C LYS A 469 -14.96 26.02 36.98
N LYS A 470 -13.73 25.99 37.54
CA LYS A 470 -13.32 26.23 38.95
C LYS A 470 -14.45 26.47 39.99
N GLY A 471 -14.47 25.67 41.05
CA GLY A 471 -15.22 25.92 42.29
C GLY A 471 -14.61 25.15 43.47
N SER A 472 -14.66 25.72 44.69
CA SER A 472 -14.00 25.20 45.90
C SER A 472 -14.99 24.92 47.03
N GLY A 473 -14.70 23.90 47.87
CA GLY A 473 -15.05 23.95 49.30
C GLY A 473 -16.06 22.93 49.85
N ALA A 474 -15.52 21.90 50.50
CA ALA A 474 -15.89 21.33 51.82
C ALA A 474 -17.36 21.09 52.28
N ASN A 475 -17.52 19.93 52.96
CA ASN A 475 -18.49 19.62 54.05
C ASN A 475 -19.99 19.42 53.68
N SER A 476 -20.78 18.58 54.36
CA SER A 476 -20.57 17.78 55.60
C SER A 476 -21.61 16.66 55.86
N SER A 477 -21.16 15.55 56.49
CA SER A 477 -21.92 14.65 57.43
C SER A 477 -23.06 13.76 56.86
N ALA A 478 -23.51 12.65 57.50
CA ALA A 478 -23.19 12.08 58.83
C ALA A 478 -23.38 10.53 58.97
N LYS A 479 -22.65 9.93 59.93
CA LYS A 479 -22.96 8.77 60.84
C LYS A 479 -23.83 7.57 60.32
N ALA A 480 -23.33 6.32 60.23
CA ALA A 480 -23.01 5.32 61.30
C ALA A 480 -24.27 4.56 61.85
N PRO A 481 -24.22 3.30 62.41
CA PRO A 481 -23.08 2.67 63.13
C PRO A 481 -22.88 1.11 63.08
N LYS A 482 -21.72 0.64 63.62
CA LYS A 482 -21.41 -0.62 64.39
C LYS A 482 -21.73 -2.02 63.79
N ALA A 483 -20.79 -2.98 63.64
CA ALA A 483 -19.81 -3.63 64.57
C ALA A 483 -20.35 -4.93 65.22
N PRO A 484 -19.53 -5.85 65.81
CA PRO A 484 -18.06 -5.90 66.04
C PRO A 484 -17.34 -6.88 65.06
N THR A 485 -16.29 -7.71 65.29
CA THR A 485 -15.51 -8.29 66.43
C THR A 485 -14.15 -8.87 65.88
N ARG A 486 -13.14 -9.49 66.52
CA ARG A 486 -12.81 -9.94 67.91
C ARG A 486 -11.28 -10.17 68.15
N GLY A 487 -10.55 -9.22 68.77
CA GLY A 487 -9.21 -9.46 69.39
C GLY A 487 -7.99 -9.27 68.46
N LYS A 488 -6.94 -8.49 68.80
CA LYS A 488 -5.94 -8.58 69.92
C LYS A 488 -4.90 -9.69 69.66
N LYS A 489 -3.58 -9.46 69.80
CA LYS A 489 -2.84 -8.37 70.48
C LYS A 489 -1.39 -8.25 69.92
N ARG A 490 -0.84 -7.02 69.91
CA ARG A 490 0.47 -6.54 70.48
C ARG A 490 1.74 -7.44 70.44
N SER A 491 2.98 -6.95 70.50
CA SER A 491 3.71 -5.66 70.33
C SER A 491 5.16 -5.91 70.86
N VAL A 492 6.23 -5.13 70.65
CA VAL A 492 6.41 -3.67 70.55
C VAL A 492 7.77 -3.35 69.86
N GLU A 493 8.11 -2.06 69.80
CA GLU A 493 9.40 -1.40 69.50
C GLU A 493 10.69 -2.08 70.10
N LYS A 494 11.96 -1.71 69.81
CA LYS A 494 12.55 -0.47 69.26
C LYS A 494 14.05 -0.64 68.88
N LEU A 495 14.66 0.46 68.39
CA LEU A 495 16.10 0.83 68.42
C LEU A 495 17.08 0.27 67.35
N GLN A 496 17.87 1.23 66.82
CA GLN A 496 19.20 1.13 66.20
C GLN A 496 20.26 1.46 67.30
N PRO A 497 21.60 1.61 67.07
CA PRO A 497 22.35 1.59 65.80
C PRO A 497 23.74 0.87 65.84
N GLU A 498 24.49 1.08 64.74
CA GLU A 498 25.97 1.19 64.63
C GLU A 498 26.95 -0.02 64.73
N ASP A 499 27.91 0.05 63.80
CA ASP A 499 29.36 -0.27 63.85
C ASP A 499 30.00 -1.69 63.76
N ASN A 500 30.60 -1.90 62.58
CA ASN A 500 32.05 -2.11 62.31
C ASN A 500 32.75 -3.49 62.40
N THR A 501 33.69 -3.66 61.44
CA THR A 501 34.90 -4.54 61.41
C THR A 501 34.79 -6.07 61.48
N GLN A 502 35.76 -6.89 60.99
CA GLN A 502 36.71 -6.82 59.85
C GLN A 502 37.47 -8.17 59.69
N GLY A 503 37.88 -8.56 58.47
CA GLY A 503 38.83 -9.67 58.18
C GLY A 503 38.24 -11.10 58.22
N ASN A 504 38.81 -12.15 57.63
CA ASN A 504 39.94 -12.39 56.69
C ASN A 504 39.51 -13.51 55.68
N GLU A 505 40.24 -14.06 54.70
CA GLU A 505 41.68 -14.34 54.45
C GLU A 505 42.05 -14.29 52.93
N ASP A 506 43.35 -14.46 52.60
CA ASP A 506 43.99 -14.46 51.25
C ASP A 506 44.06 -15.90 50.63
N HIS A 507 44.61 -16.27 49.44
CA HIS A 507 45.60 -15.75 48.45
C HIS A 507 45.22 -16.37 47.05
N ILE A 508 45.63 -16.01 45.81
CA ILE A 508 46.92 -15.63 45.14
C ILE A 508 47.93 -16.82 45.08
N PRO A 509 48.73 -17.09 44.02
CA PRO A 509 49.00 -16.43 42.70
C PRO A 509 48.57 -17.24 41.45
N GLU A 510 48.37 -16.71 40.23
CA GLU A 510 49.27 -16.17 39.15
C GLU A 510 50.19 -17.15 38.36
N LYS A 511 49.89 -17.31 37.03
CA LYS A 511 50.79 -17.37 35.83
C LYS A 511 51.83 -18.54 35.73
N LYS A 512 52.35 -19.00 34.55
CA LYS A 512 52.51 -18.43 33.19
C LYS A 512 52.90 -19.51 32.13
N ALA A 513 52.65 -19.25 30.83
CA ALA A 513 53.41 -19.76 29.64
C ALA A 513 53.26 -21.28 29.23
N LYS A 514 53.49 -21.76 27.98
CA LYS A 514 53.82 -21.13 26.66
C LYS A 514 53.67 -22.10 25.43
N VAL A 515 53.57 -21.54 24.21
CA VAL A 515 54.01 -22.04 22.86
C VAL A 515 53.17 -23.07 22.07
N GLU A 516 53.22 -22.93 20.74
CA GLU A 516 52.56 -23.70 19.66
C GLU A 516 53.38 -24.88 19.10
N GLU A 517 52.77 -25.77 18.30
CA GLU A 517 53.40 -26.43 17.13
C GLU A 517 52.33 -26.89 16.09
N GLU A 518 52.75 -27.21 14.86
CA GLU A 518 51.88 -27.34 13.66
C GLU A 518 51.57 -28.79 13.21
N ALA A 519 50.49 -28.99 12.44
CA ALA A 519 50.34 -30.05 11.43
C ALA A 519 49.25 -29.69 10.40
N THR A 520 49.44 -30.09 9.13
CA THR A 520 48.54 -29.80 7.98
C THR A 520 47.97 -31.07 7.35
N ASP A 521 46.75 -31.01 6.79
CA ASP A 521 46.49 -31.67 5.49
C ASP A 521 45.26 -31.10 4.72
N GLU A 522 45.09 -31.58 3.48
CA GLU A 522 44.18 -31.18 2.39
C GLU A 522 42.66 -31.09 2.70
N GLY A 523 41.92 -30.45 1.79
CA GLY A 523 40.46 -30.25 1.89
C GLY A 523 39.69 -30.49 0.58
N LYS A 524 38.38 -30.17 0.59
CA LYS A 524 37.48 -30.17 -0.59
C LYS A 524 36.42 -29.08 -0.43
N GLY A 525 36.05 -28.43 -1.53
CA GLY A 525 35.02 -27.39 -1.55
C GLY A 525 33.61 -27.93 -1.79
N GLY A 526 32.62 -27.11 -1.45
CA GLY A 526 31.21 -27.23 -1.80
C GLY A 526 30.54 -25.88 -1.58
N ASP A 527 29.79 -25.39 -2.55
CA ASP A 527 29.11 -24.09 -2.49
C ASP A 527 27.80 -24.19 -1.69
N GLU A 528 27.69 -23.42 -0.61
CA GLU A 528 26.41 -23.08 0.02
C GLU A 528 26.33 -21.56 0.21
N GLN A 529 25.81 -20.86 -0.81
CA GLN A 529 25.37 -19.48 -0.65
C GLN A 529 24.05 -19.47 0.14
N SER A 530 24.13 -19.22 1.45
CA SER A 530 22.96 -18.97 2.28
C SER A 530 22.22 -17.72 1.78
N ARG A 531 21.06 -17.90 1.14
CA ARG A 531 20.11 -16.81 0.91
C ARG A 531 19.65 -16.29 2.27
N GLU A 532 19.74 -14.98 2.51
CA GLU A 532 18.97 -14.36 3.59
C GLU A 532 17.52 -14.26 3.13
N GLU A 533 16.63 -15.05 3.74
CA GLU A 533 15.20 -15.06 3.41
C GLU A 533 14.52 -13.81 3.99
N ASP A 534 13.69 -13.15 3.18
CA ASP A 534 12.99 -11.93 3.63
C ASP A 534 11.75 -12.28 4.46
N HIS A 535 11.91 -12.24 5.78
CA HIS A 535 10.88 -12.54 6.76
C HIS A 535 9.92 -11.36 7.03
N THR A 536 9.73 -10.43 6.08
CA THR A 536 8.77 -9.32 6.21
C THR A 536 7.34 -9.75 6.53
N ARG A 537 6.63 -8.86 7.23
CA ARG A 537 5.19 -8.92 7.52
C ARG A 537 4.36 -8.74 6.24
N MET A 538 3.31 -9.55 6.09
CA MET A 538 2.32 -9.40 5.01
C MET A 538 1.21 -8.39 5.40
N THR A 539 0.53 -7.80 4.42
CA THR A 539 -0.56 -6.80 4.62
C THR A 539 -1.75 -7.11 3.73
N GLY A 540 -2.95 -6.61 4.08
CA GLY A 540 -4.20 -7.03 3.43
C GLY A 540 -4.62 -8.43 3.86
N THR A 541 -5.36 -9.16 3.01
CA THR A 541 -5.74 -10.55 3.28
C THR A 541 -4.53 -11.48 3.12
N ILE A 542 -3.96 -11.91 4.25
CA ILE A 542 -2.81 -12.81 4.29
C ILE A 542 -3.21 -14.28 4.11
N GLU A 543 -4.49 -14.61 4.38
CA GLU A 543 -5.08 -15.92 4.16
C GLU A 543 -6.61 -15.81 4.05
N ARG A 544 -7.24 -16.67 3.26
CA ARG A 544 -8.67 -17.01 3.35
C ARG A 544 -8.87 -18.51 3.22
N GLY A 545 -10.07 -19.01 3.51
CA GLY A 545 -10.40 -20.42 3.40
C GLY A 545 -11.81 -20.76 3.88
N HIS A 546 -12.16 -22.04 3.88
CA HIS A 546 -13.39 -22.51 4.53
C HIS A 546 -13.13 -22.85 6.01
N ILE A 547 -14.13 -22.60 6.84
CA ILE A 547 -14.12 -22.82 8.29
C ILE A 547 -15.26 -23.74 8.70
N TYR A 548 -14.96 -24.68 9.60
CA TYR A 548 -15.93 -25.64 10.13
C TYR A 548 -15.83 -25.69 11.65
N PHE A 549 -16.98 -25.66 12.31
CA PHE A 549 -17.09 -25.76 13.76
C PHE A 549 -17.59 -27.15 14.12
N PHE A 550 -16.82 -27.89 14.93
CA PHE A 550 -17.22 -29.20 15.43
C PHE A 550 -17.21 -29.24 16.96
N TYR A 551 -18.11 -29.99 17.59
CA TYR A 551 -17.96 -30.37 19.00
C TYR A 551 -17.94 -31.90 19.16
N ARG A 552 -17.37 -32.40 20.25
CA ARG A 552 -17.41 -33.82 20.64
C ARG A 552 -18.15 -33.97 21.97
N PRO A 553 -19.13 -34.89 22.14
CA PRO A 553 -19.75 -35.19 23.43
C PRO A 553 -18.76 -35.72 24.48
N LYS A 554 -19.12 -35.64 25.77
CA LYS A 554 -18.37 -36.28 26.87
C LYS A 554 -18.24 -37.79 26.64
N VAL A 555 -17.06 -38.34 26.96
CA VAL A 555 -16.79 -39.78 27.09
C VAL A 555 -17.89 -40.47 27.92
N GLU A 556 -18.43 -41.59 27.43
CA GLU A 556 -19.67 -42.27 27.86
C GLU A 556 -20.99 -41.53 27.55
N ARG A 557 -21.02 -40.72 26.49
CA ARG A 557 -22.26 -40.21 25.89
C ARG A 557 -22.17 -40.20 24.37
N GLU A 558 -23.24 -40.67 23.75
CA GLU A 558 -23.44 -40.61 22.29
C GLU A 558 -23.83 -39.19 21.83
N GLU A 559 -24.50 -38.45 22.71
CA GLU A 559 -25.19 -37.20 22.41
C GLU A 559 -24.93 -36.15 23.51
N ALA A 560 -25.17 -34.89 23.17
CA ALA A 560 -25.02 -33.77 24.08
C ALA A 560 -26.28 -32.89 24.00
N SER A 561 -26.86 -32.60 25.16
CA SER A 561 -28.06 -31.76 25.29
C SER A 561 -27.75 -30.36 25.86
N SER A 562 -26.47 -30.02 26.00
CA SER A 562 -26.00 -28.73 26.52
C SER A 562 -24.49 -28.52 26.32
N ILE A 563 -24.03 -27.27 26.41
CA ILE A 563 -22.60 -26.90 26.45
C ILE A 563 -21.82 -27.61 27.55
N ASP A 564 -22.47 -27.94 28.67
CA ASP A 564 -21.82 -28.66 29.76
C ASP A 564 -21.40 -30.06 29.31
N ASP A 565 -22.16 -30.70 28.41
CA ASP A 565 -21.96 -32.06 27.92
C ASP A 565 -21.03 -32.20 26.72
N VAL A 566 -20.55 -31.07 26.19
CA VAL A 566 -19.41 -31.03 25.27
C VAL A 566 -18.11 -31.43 26.00
N GLN A 567 -17.31 -32.31 25.42
CA GLN A 567 -15.93 -32.61 25.84
C GLN A 567 -14.96 -31.54 25.32
N ARG A 568 -15.00 -31.31 24.01
CA ARG A 568 -14.14 -30.40 23.24
C ARG A 568 -14.96 -29.70 22.16
N PHE A 569 -14.53 -28.49 21.84
CA PHE A 569 -15.00 -27.71 20.71
C PHE A 569 -13.80 -27.40 19.82
N TYR A 570 -14.00 -27.52 18.51
CA TYR A 570 -12.97 -27.47 17.48
C TYR A 570 -13.37 -26.47 16.39
N MET A 571 -12.35 -25.82 15.83
CA MET A 571 -12.43 -24.95 14.67
C MET A 571 -11.43 -25.48 13.65
N LEU A 572 -11.92 -26.06 12.55
CA LEU A 572 -11.12 -26.55 11.44
C LEU A 572 -11.04 -25.44 10.39
N LEU A 573 -9.83 -25.08 9.99
CA LEU A 573 -9.55 -24.15 8.89
C LEU A 573 -8.98 -24.92 7.70
N ILE A 574 -9.47 -24.62 6.49
CA ILE A 574 -8.95 -25.14 5.22
C ILE A 574 -8.57 -23.95 4.33
N PRO A 575 -7.30 -23.49 4.33
CA PRO A 575 -6.86 -22.36 3.53
C PRO A 575 -7.04 -22.57 2.01
N ARG A 576 -7.47 -21.52 1.31
CA ARG A 576 -7.72 -21.48 -0.14
C ARG A 576 -7.14 -20.22 -0.82
N PRO A 577 -6.86 -20.28 -2.13
CA PRO A 577 -6.68 -19.06 -2.94
C PRO A 577 -8.00 -18.25 -2.99
N PRO A 578 -7.99 -16.97 -3.42
CA PRO A 578 -9.21 -16.19 -3.58
C PRO A 578 -10.11 -16.67 -4.72
N GLU A 579 -11.41 -16.37 -4.67
CA GLU A 579 -12.29 -16.47 -5.83
C GLU A 579 -12.12 -15.26 -6.77
N PHE A 580 -12.01 -15.53 -8.08
CA PHE A 580 -11.88 -14.55 -9.15
C PHE A 580 -12.83 -14.90 -10.30
N SER A 581 -13.14 -13.96 -11.18
CA SER A 581 -14.02 -14.22 -12.33
C SER A 581 -13.27 -14.94 -13.45
N ALA A 582 -13.67 -16.19 -13.73
CA ALA A 582 -13.22 -16.93 -14.91
C ALA A 582 -14.02 -16.53 -16.16
N ALA A 583 -13.35 -16.46 -17.32
CA ALA A 583 -14.03 -16.41 -18.62
C ALA A 583 -14.69 -17.77 -18.95
N GLU A 584 -15.79 -17.78 -19.72
CA GLU A 584 -16.61 -18.98 -19.90
C GLU A 584 -15.90 -20.11 -20.67
N TYR A 585 -15.95 -21.31 -20.09
CA TYR A 585 -15.29 -22.52 -20.59
C TYR A 585 -16.14 -23.26 -21.65
N THR A 586 -15.60 -23.45 -22.86
CA THR A 586 -16.22 -24.29 -23.92
C THR A 586 -15.33 -25.49 -24.24
N PRO A 587 -15.77 -26.75 -23.99
CA PRO A 587 -14.91 -27.91 -24.12
C PRO A 587 -14.82 -28.48 -25.54
N SER A 588 -13.61 -28.48 -26.11
CA SER A 588 -13.20 -29.37 -27.21
C SER A 588 -11.95 -30.14 -26.80
N LYS A 589 -11.94 -31.47 -26.98
CA LYS A 589 -10.79 -32.31 -26.67
C LYS A 589 -9.77 -32.28 -27.81
N ASP A 590 -8.55 -31.86 -27.52
CA ASP A 590 -7.42 -32.78 -27.30
C ASP A 590 -6.39 -32.07 -26.38
N GLN A 591 -5.27 -32.69 -25.99
CA GLN A 591 -4.52 -32.33 -24.77
C GLN A 591 -3.16 -31.64 -25.00
N ASP A 592 -2.62 -31.11 -23.90
CA ASP A 592 -1.20 -30.76 -23.61
C ASP A 592 -0.68 -29.36 -24.03
N GLU A 593 -1.20 -28.29 -23.40
CA GLU A 593 -0.53 -26.97 -23.32
C GLU A 593 -0.65 -26.37 -21.90
N GLU A 594 0.42 -25.71 -21.42
CA GLU A 594 0.41 -24.85 -20.22
C GLU A 594 0.14 -23.40 -20.64
N GLY A 595 -0.76 -22.69 -19.94
CA GLY A 595 -1.06 -21.29 -20.25
C GLY A 595 -1.79 -20.60 -19.11
N ASP A 596 -1.21 -19.48 -18.63
CA ASP A 596 -1.76 -18.70 -17.52
C ASP A 596 -2.99 -17.90 -17.94
N GLN A 597 -3.99 -17.87 -17.04
CA GLN A 597 -5.27 -17.19 -17.24
C GLN A 597 -5.35 -15.94 -16.37
N GLU A 598 -5.66 -14.79 -16.98
CA GLU A 598 -5.76 -13.51 -16.28
C GLU A 598 -7.01 -13.46 -15.39
N MET A 599 -6.81 -13.42 -14.07
CA MET A 599 -7.87 -13.58 -13.08
C MET A 599 -8.33 -12.23 -12.51
N THR A 600 -9.52 -11.80 -12.91
CA THR A 600 -10.11 -10.50 -12.50
C THR A 600 -10.86 -10.60 -11.17
N LEU A 601 -10.73 -9.58 -10.32
CA LEU A 601 -11.46 -9.48 -9.04
C LEU A 601 -12.97 -9.27 -9.29
N LEU A 602 -13.80 -10.13 -8.68
CA LEU A 602 -15.27 -10.10 -8.83
C LEU A 602 -15.91 -8.80 -8.30
N ASN A 603 -15.41 -8.29 -7.17
CA ASN A 603 -15.91 -7.12 -6.46
C ASN A 603 -14.85 -6.59 -5.47
N GLU A 604 -15.14 -5.44 -4.85
CA GLU A 604 -14.36 -4.91 -3.73
C GLU A 604 -14.41 -5.91 -2.55
N GLY A 605 -13.24 -6.39 -2.12
CA GLY A 605 -13.10 -7.41 -1.08
C GLY A 605 -13.06 -8.86 -1.56
N ALA A 606 -13.09 -9.14 -2.88
CA ALA A 606 -12.96 -10.49 -3.42
C ALA A 606 -11.66 -11.21 -2.98
N ASP A 607 -10.61 -10.46 -2.60
CA ASP A 607 -9.35 -11.01 -2.06
C ASP A 607 -9.51 -11.77 -0.73
N ALA A 608 -10.68 -11.68 -0.08
CA ALA A 608 -11.08 -12.42 1.11
C ALA A 608 -12.03 -13.61 0.87
N VAL A 609 -12.67 -13.71 -0.30
CA VAL A 609 -13.57 -14.83 -0.64
C VAL A 609 -12.72 -16.03 -1.03
N PRO A 610 -12.89 -17.24 -0.44
CA PRO A 610 -12.16 -18.43 -0.87
C PRO A 610 -12.66 -18.93 -2.22
N ALA A 611 -11.76 -19.43 -3.07
CA ALA A 611 -12.11 -20.12 -4.31
C ALA A 611 -12.96 -21.37 -4.03
N LYS A 612 -14.02 -21.54 -4.82
CA LYS A 612 -14.99 -22.64 -4.67
C LYS A 612 -14.36 -24.02 -4.54
N GLU A 613 -14.95 -24.80 -3.67
CA GLU A 613 -14.35 -26.01 -3.15
C GLU A 613 -14.20 -27.14 -4.20
N THR A 614 -12.99 -27.71 -4.29
CA THR A 614 -12.74 -28.94 -5.04
C THR A 614 -13.36 -30.13 -4.31
N ARG A 615 -14.61 -30.43 -4.65
CA ARG A 615 -15.33 -31.64 -4.25
C ARG A 615 -14.53 -32.89 -4.72
N ASP A 616 -14.60 -33.97 -3.94
CA ASP A 616 -14.02 -35.29 -4.22
C ASP A 616 -12.47 -35.43 -4.16
N THR A 617 -11.75 -34.60 -3.38
CA THR A 617 -10.32 -34.80 -3.05
C THR A 617 -10.03 -34.72 -1.53
N PRO A 618 -9.25 -35.66 -0.93
CA PRO A 618 -8.89 -35.57 0.50
C PRO A 618 -7.63 -34.74 0.77
N LYS A 619 -6.78 -34.55 -0.24
CA LYS A 619 -5.52 -33.78 -0.13
C LYS A 619 -5.79 -32.27 -0.08
N LYS A 620 -5.95 -31.74 1.13
CA LYS A 620 -6.19 -30.32 1.40
C LYS A 620 -5.40 -29.91 2.63
N HIS A 621 -4.70 -28.78 2.55
CA HIS A 621 -4.02 -28.20 3.70
C HIS A 621 -5.07 -27.80 4.76
N TYR A 622 -4.83 -28.14 6.02
CA TYR A 622 -5.76 -27.90 7.11
C TYR A 622 -5.07 -27.51 8.42
N ARG A 623 -5.80 -26.82 9.29
CA ARG A 623 -5.43 -26.59 10.69
C ARG A 623 -6.60 -26.91 11.62
N LEU A 624 -6.41 -27.86 12.54
CA LEU A 624 -7.40 -28.23 13.54
C LEU A 624 -7.11 -27.52 14.87
N ILE A 625 -7.97 -26.58 15.26
CA ILE A 625 -7.80 -25.72 16.41
C ILE A 625 -8.78 -26.12 17.53
N ILE A 626 -8.30 -26.33 18.75
CA ILE A 626 -9.14 -26.62 19.93
C ILE A 626 -9.46 -25.33 20.67
N ILE A 627 -10.74 -25.06 20.93
CA ILE A 627 -11.20 -23.86 21.64
C ILE A 627 -11.32 -24.16 23.15
N GLY A 628 -10.38 -23.64 23.95
CA GLY A 628 -10.14 -24.06 25.34
C GLY A 628 -11.24 -23.74 26.35
N LYS A 629 -12.25 -22.94 26.00
CA LYS A 629 -13.45 -22.67 26.81
C LYS A 629 -14.70 -23.42 26.32
N LYS A 630 -14.60 -24.22 25.26
CA LYS A 630 -15.70 -24.91 24.54
C LYS A 630 -16.71 -24.02 23.82
N HIS A 631 -16.56 -22.70 23.87
CA HIS A 631 -17.36 -21.72 23.13
C HIS A 631 -16.46 -20.58 22.64
N LEU A 632 -16.92 -19.77 21.68
CA LEU A 632 -16.20 -18.60 21.16
C LEU A 632 -16.34 -17.35 22.07
N PRO A 633 -15.45 -16.34 21.93
CA PRO A 633 -15.56 -15.09 22.67
C PRO A 633 -16.60 -14.13 22.05
N ASP A 634 -17.66 -13.84 22.80
CA ASP A 634 -18.65 -12.81 22.47
C ASP A 634 -18.17 -11.40 22.94
N PRO A 635 -18.19 -10.35 22.08
CA PRO A 635 -17.90 -8.98 22.48
C PRO A 635 -19.00 -8.31 23.32
N GLU A 636 -20.28 -8.64 23.15
CA GLU A 636 -21.40 -8.03 23.88
C GLU A 636 -21.63 -8.64 25.28
N ALA A 637 -21.19 -9.89 25.49
CA ALA A 637 -21.15 -10.54 26.80
C ALA A 637 -20.64 -9.61 27.91
N SER A 638 -21.44 -9.48 28.98
CA SER A 638 -21.26 -8.50 30.06
C SER A 638 -20.04 -8.71 30.98
N GLY A 639 -19.09 -9.56 30.59
CA GLY A 639 -17.82 -9.82 31.26
C GLY A 639 -16.68 -8.90 30.82
N GLY A 640 -16.51 -7.75 31.47
CA GLY A 640 -15.48 -6.74 31.11
C GLY A 640 -14.04 -7.29 30.97
N ARG A 641 -13.40 -6.98 29.83
CA ARG A 641 -12.02 -7.27 29.33
C ARG A 641 -11.44 -8.68 29.51
N ARG A 642 -11.57 -9.34 30.66
CA ARG A 642 -11.23 -10.78 30.84
C ARG A 642 -12.28 -11.70 30.22
N GLY A 643 -13.53 -11.25 30.09
CA GLY A 643 -14.60 -12.03 29.44
C GLY A 643 -14.48 -12.06 27.91
N ARG A 644 -13.73 -11.14 27.28
CA ARG A 644 -13.53 -11.08 25.82
C ARG A 644 -12.29 -11.83 25.30
N VAL A 645 -11.52 -12.49 26.16
CA VAL A 645 -10.22 -13.10 25.81
C VAL A 645 -10.25 -14.61 26.06
N PHE A 646 -10.02 -15.37 24.99
CA PHE A 646 -10.16 -16.82 24.93
C PHE A 646 -8.86 -17.46 24.46
N TRP A 647 -8.57 -18.64 25.00
CA TRP A 647 -7.41 -19.45 24.63
C TRP A 647 -7.84 -20.55 23.67
N ALA A 648 -7.00 -20.82 22.68
CA ALA A 648 -7.11 -21.98 21.81
C ALA A 648 -5.72 -22.60 21.58
N ASP A 649 -5.65 -23.85 21.12
CA ASP A 649 -4.41 -24.47 20.67
C ASP A 649 -4.55 -25.16 19.30
N ILE A 650 -3.55 -24.99 18.44
CA ILE A 650 -3.47 -25.70 17.15
C ILE A 650 -3.04 -27.14 17.45
N ALA A 651 -3.98 -28.07 17.30
CA ALA A 651 -3.86 -29.44 17.78
C ALA A 651 -3.35 -30.41 16.69
N ALA A 652 -3.54 -30.08 15.42
CA ALA A 652 -2.96 -30.77 14.26
C ALA A 652 -2.87 -29.82 13.06
N VAL A 653 -1.86 -30.02 12.20
CA VAL A 653 -1.67 -29.36 10.89
C VAL A 653 -1.24 -30.42 9.87
N GLY A 654 -1.71 -30.35 8.63
CA GLY A 654 -1.32 -31.30 7.58
C GLY A 654 -2.05 -31.09 6.26
N ASP A 655 -1.79 -31.97 5.29
CA ASP A 655 -2.24 -31.83 3.90
C ASP A 655 -3.21 -32.94 3.45
N ASP A 656 -3.86 -33.61 4.40
CA ASP A 656 -4.75 -34.76 4.20
C ASP A 656 -5.89 -34.79 5.23
N LEU A 657 -7.13 -34.57 4.77
CA LEU A 657 -8.32 -34.58 5.62
C LEU A 657 -8.66 -35.96 6.18
N GLU A 658 -8.17 -37.07 5.62
CA GLU A 658 -8.41 -38.38 6.22
C GLU A 658 -7.80 -38.47 7.64
N SER A 659 -6.74 -37.72 7.93
CA SER A 659 -6.15 -37.65 9.27
C SER A 659 -7.05 -36.90 10.27
N VAL A 660 -7.78 -35.87 9.79
CA VAL A 660 -8.77 -35.11 10.56
C VAL A 660 -10.00 -35.99 10.82
N GLU A 661 -10.49 -36.70 9.81
CA GLU A 661 -11.60 -37.64 9.96
C GLU A 661 -11.30 -38.68 11.05
N LYS A 662 -10.16 -39.37 10.96
CA LYS A 662 -9.70 -40.36 11.96
C LYS A 662 -9.46 -39.76 13.37
N GLY A 663 -9.33 -38.44 13.47
CA GLY A 663 -9.26 -37.68 14.72
C GLY A 663 -10.63 -37.25 15.27
N LEU A 664 -11.67 -37.23 14.43
CA LEU A 664 -13.04 -36.80 14.75
C LEU A 664 -14.06 -37.96 14.77
N GLU A 665 -13.74 -39.14 14.23
CA GLU A 665 -14.50 -40.40 14.32
C GLU A 665 -14.65 -40.95 15.75
N GLU A 666 -15.59 -41.90 15.95
CA GLU A 666 -15.75 -42.64 17.21
C GLU A 666 -14.47 -43.37 17.66
N LYS A 667 -14.33 -43.58 18.97
CA LYS A 667 -13.16 -44.25 19.54
C LYS A 667 -13.43 -44.95 20.86
N SER A 668 -13.42 -46.28 20.84
CA SER A 668 -13.30 -47.11 22.04
C SER A 668 -11.83 -47.27 22.46
N TYR A 669 -11.53 -47.11 23.76
CA TYR A 669 -10.19 -47.34 24.29
C TYR A 669 -10.20 -47.79 25.77
N GLU A 670 -9.27 -48.67 26.15
CA GLU A 670 -9.21 -49.22 27.51
C GLU A 670 -8.42 -48.30 28.47
N THR A 671 -8.93 -48.13 29.70
CA THR A 671 -8.29 -47.33 30.75
C THR A 671 -8.05 -48.13 32.03
N LYS A 672 -6.81 -48.08 32.52
CA LYS A 672 -6.31 -48.81 33.71
C LYS A 672 -7.04 -48.53 35.03
N THR A 673 -7.99 -47.59 35.06
CA THR A 673 -8.71 -47.16 36.26
C THR A 673 -10.24 -47.12 36.10
N ARG A 674 -10.78 -47.28 34.88
CA ARG A 674 -12.23 -47.21 34.61
C ARG A 674 -12.75 -48.26 33.60
N GLY A 675 -11.89 -49.13 33.07
CA GLY A 675 -12.25 -50.11 32.05
C GLY A 675 -12.23 -49.52 30.64
N GLU A 676 -12.93 -50.18 29.72
CA GLU A 676 -13.25 -49.65 28.39
C GLU A 676 -13.99 -48.31 28.48
N ARG A 677 -13.77 -47.44 27.50
CA ARG A 677 -14.32 -46.08 27.43
C ARG A 677 -14.74 -45.77 26.00
N HIS A 678 -15.92 -45.19 25.82
CA HIS A 678 -16.40 -44.75 24.50
C HIS A 678 -16.29 -43.22 24.35
N GLU A 679 -15.55 -42.75 23.34
CA GLU A 679 -15.72 -41.40 22.78
C GLU A 679 -16.54 -41.47 21.51
N ALA A 680 -17.76 -40.94 21.55
CA ALA A 680 -18.60 -40.77 20.36
C ALA A 680 -17.93 -39.84 19.32
N PRO A 681 -18.37 -39.89 18.03
CA PRO A 681 -17.82 -39.02 17.01
C PRO A 681 -18.05 -37.53 17.33
N ALA A 682 -17.35 -36.67 16.61
CA ALA A 682 -17.67 -35.26 16.58
C ALA A 682 -19.04 -35.00 15.93
N ARG A 683 -19.48 -33.75 16.00
CA ARG A 683 -20.75 -33.24 15.51
C ARG A 683 -20.45 -31.92 14.82
N LEU A 684 -20.77 -31.81 13.52
CA LEU A 684 -20.63 -30.58 12.77
C LEU A 684 -21.71 -29.60 13.25
N ALA A 685 -21.33 -28.35 13.52
CA ALA A 685 -22.16 -27.33 14.17
C ALA A 685 -22.13 -25.97 13.45
N GLY A 686 -21.35 -25.84 12.38
CA GLY A 686 -21.36 -24.68 11.50
C GLY A 686 -20.33 -24.83 10.39
N ARG A 687 -20.62 -24.25 9.21
CA ARG A 687 -19.71 -24.20 8.05
C ARG A 687 -19.79 -22.82 7.41
N GLY A 688 -18.65 -22.29 6.97
CA GLY A 688 -18.51 -20.92 6.52
C GLY A 688 -17.23 -20.65 5.72
N ALA A 689 -16.98 -19.39 5.41
CA ALA A 689 -15.70 -18.87 4.95
C ALA A 689 -15.06 -17.95 6.01
N TYR A 690 -13.73 -17.90 6.01
CA TYR A 690 -12.95 -17.02 6.87
C TYR A 690 -11.86 -16.29 6.09
N ALA A 691 -11.46 -15.13 6.61
CA ALA A 691 -10.30 -14.38 6.17
C ALA A 691 -9.44 -13.93 7.36
N ILE A 692 -8.13 -13.92 7.16
CA ILE A 692 -7.13 -13.38 8.07
C ILE A 692 -6.54 -12.14 7.42
N VAL A 693 -6.80 -10.97 8.00
CA VAL A 693 -6.39 -9.67 7.47
C VAL A 693 -5.40 -8.99 8.42
N ASN A 694 -4.27 -8.57 7.88
CA ASN A 694 -3.33 -7.68 8.56
C ASN A 694 -3.62 -6.23 8.16
N ASN A 695 -4.12 -5.43 9.11
CA ASN A 695 -4.17 -3.99 8.93
C ASN A 695 -2.74 -3.42 8.78
N ASP A 696 -2.54 -2.30 8.08
CA ASP A 696 -1.26 -1.58 8.12
C ASP A 696 -1.38 -0.23 8.87
N PRO A 697 -1.07 -0.22 10.18
CA PRO A 697 -1.20 0.96 11.00
C PRO A 697 0.10 1.77 11.00
N ARG A 698 -0.08 3.08 11.02
CA ARG A 698 0.96 4.14 10.96
C ARG A 698 2.07 4.07 12.02
N VAL A 699 1.98 3.15 12.98
CA VAL A 699 3.01 2.81 13.97
C VAL A 699 3.01 1.30 14.24
N PRO A 700 4.17 0.63 14.39
CA PRO A 700 4.23 -0.82 14.63
C PRO A 700 3.46 -1.29 15.88
N SER A 701 3.31 -0.42 16.89
CA SER A 701 2.56 -0.72 18.12
C SER A 701 1.03 -0.76 17.93
N GLY A 702 0.52 -0.46 16.74
CA GLY A 702 -0.90 -0.56 16.40
C GLY A 702 -1.26 -1.79 15.57
N ARG A 703 -0.26 -2.63 15.21
CA ARG A 703 -0.45 -3.81 14.35
C ARG A 703 -1.38 -4.82 15.00
N GLU A 704 -2.47 -5.14 14.32
CA GLU A 704 -3.42 -6.18 14.72
C GLU A 704 -3.75 -7.05 13.50
N THR A 705 -3.77 -8.36 13.71
CA THR A 705 -4.30 -9.33 12.75
C THR A 705 -5.75 -9.59 13.13
N HIS A 706 -6.67 -9.37 12.21
CA HIS A 706 -8.09 -9.68 12.37
C HIS A 706 -8.37 -11.02 11.71
N PHE A 707 -8.89 -11.97 12.48
CA PHE A 707 -9.54 -13.17 11.98
C PHE A 707 -11.04 -12.88 11.91
N GLY A 708 -11.66 -13.00 10.74
CA GLY A 708 -13.09 -12.84 10.56
C GLY A 708 -13.70 -14.02 9.83
N TYR A 709 -14.94 -14.37 10.15
CA TYR A 709 -15.70 -15.39 9.42
C TYR A 709 -17.15 -14.98 9.19
N HIS A 710 -17.74 -15.54 8.13
CA HIS A 710 -19.17 -15.56 7.85
C HIS A 710 -19.61 -17.02 7.64
N LEU A 711 -20.85 -17.37 8.01
CA LEU A 711 -21.42 -18.71 7.83
C LEU A 711 -22.35 -18.79 6.62
N SER A 712 -22.32 -19.93 5.94
CA SER A 712 -23.37 -20.41 5.03
C SER A 712 -24.33 -21.35 5.75
N HIS A 713 -23.84 -22.12 6.73
CA HIS A 713 -24.60 -23.18 7.40
C HIS A 713 -24.45 -23.17 8.93
N PRO A 714 -25.55 -23.33 9.70
CA PRO A 714 -26.94 -23.28 9.23
C PRO A 714 -27.34 -21.88 8.78
N SER A 715 -28.33 -21.81 7.89
CA SER A 715 -28.98 -20.56 7.48
C SER A 715 -29.81 -19.94 8.63
N ASP A 716 -30.38 -20.77 9.50
CA ASP A 716 -31.10 -20.39 10.72
C ASP A 716 -30.33 -20.88 11.96
N MET A 717 -29.92 -19.96 12.83
CA MET A 717 -29.11 -20.28 14.02
C MET A 717 -29.96 -20.92 15.14
N GLY A 718 -29.46 -22.00 15.75
CA GLY A 718 -30.17 -22.74 16.80
C GLY A 718 -29.44 -22.82 18.14
N GLU A 719 -30.00 -23.64 19.04
CA GLU A 719 -29.54 -23.84 20.42
C GLU A 719 -28.09 -24.33 20.52
N VAL A 720 -27.60 -25.03 19.50
CA VAL A 720 -26.21 -25.52 19.40
C VAL A 720 -25.26 -24.35 19.16
N GLN A 721 -25.54 -23.50 18.17
CA GLN A 721 -24.69 -22.39 17.80
C GLN A 721 -24.65 -21.33 18.91
N GLU A 722 -25.80 -20.97 19.48
CA GLU A 722 -25.89 -20.03 20.59
C GLU A 722 -25.05 -20.49 21.80
N ALA A 723 -25.20 -21.75 22.20
CA ALA A 723 -24.46 -22.31 23.33
C ALA A 723 -22.95 -22.51 23.08
N LEU A 724 -22.53 -22.60 21.81
CA LEU A 724 -21.12 -22.60 21.38
C LEU A 724 -20.57 -21.18 21.11
N GLY A 725 -21.40 -20.13 21.20
CA GLY A 725 -21.01 -18.75 20.87
C GLY A 725 -20.71 -18.55 19.38
N ILE A 726 -21.27 -19.39 18.51
CA ILE A 726 -21.13 -19.28 17.06
C ILE A 726 -22.18 -18.26 16.58
N HIS A 727 -21.77 -17.34 15.72
CA HIS A 727 -22.62 -16.29 15.16
C HIS A 727 -22.56 -16.33 13.62
N SER A 728 -23.55 -15.77 12.91
CA SER A 728 -23.56 -15.75 11.45
C SER A 728 -22.34 -15.02 10.86
N ALA A 729 -21.90 -13.95 11.52
CA ALA A 729 -20.68 -13.20 11.19
C ALA A 729 -19.98 -12.74 12.48
N SER A 730 -18.67 -12.92 12.59
CA SER A 730 -17.90 -12.52 13.78
C SER A 730 -16.42 -12.30 13.51
N SER A 731 -15.77 -11.45 14.31
CA SER A 731 -14.35 -11.13 14.18
C SER A 731 -13.58 -11.07 15.50
N PHE A 732 -12.32 -11.51 15.45
CA PHE A 732 -11.39 -11.59 16.56
C PHE A 732 -10.06 -10.92 16.19
N VAL A 733 -9.44 -10.19 17.12
CA VAL A 733 -7.99 -9.94 17.02
C VAL A 733 -7.27 -11.22 17.42
N LEU A 734 -6.43 -11.73 16.53
CA LEU A 734 -5.73 -13.00 16.63
C LEU A 734 -4.26 -12.77 16.99
N GLN A 735 -3.80 -13.36 18.10
CA GLN A 735 -2.41 -13.28 18.55
C GLN A 735 -1.83 -14.66 18.88
N VAL A 736 -0.55 -14.84 18.57
CA VAL A 736 0.23 -16.03 18.86
C VAL A 736 0.98 -15.83 20.18
N LYS A 737 0.90 -16.80 21.10
CA LYS A 737 1.67 -16.79 22.35
C LYS A 737 3.07 -17.39 22.12
N ASN A 738 4.08 -16.71 22.64
CA ASN A 738 5.46 -17.21 22.67
C ASN A 738 5.55 -18.51 23.50
N PRO A 739 6.10 -19.62 22.95
CA PRO A 739 6.17 -20.91 23.65
C PRO A 739 7.11 -20.91 24.86
N LEU A 740 8.10 -20.01 24.89
CA LEU A 740 8.99 -19.78 26.03
C LEU A 740 8.39 -18.82 27.08
N GLY A 741 7.24 -18.20 26.78
CA GLY A 741 6.55 -17.28 27.67
C GLY A 741 5.85 -18.00 28.85
N PRO A 742 5.90 -17.44 30.08
CA PRO A 742 5.29 -18.04 31.26
C PRO A 742 3.75 -18.10 31.14
N PRO A 743 3.09 -19.04 31.84
CA PRO A 743 1.63 -19.16 31.81
C PRO A 743 0.93 -17.89 32.35
N SER A 744 -0.17 -17.51 31.69
CA SER A 744 -0.89 -16.27 31.98
C SER A 744 -2.04 -16.50 32.95
N GLY A 745 -1.94 -15.92 34.16
CA GLY A 745 -3.12 -15.68 35.01
C GLY A 745 -3.82 -16.92 35.56
N GLY A 746 -3.09 -17.88 36.14
CA GLY A 746 -3.67 -18.99 36.92
C GLY A 746 -4.17 -20.18 36.10
N GLN A 747 -4.38 -20.04 34.79
CA GLN A 747 -4.57 -21.17 33.90
C GLN A 747 -3.22 -21.83 33.57
N ARG A 748 -3.20 -23.16 33.47
CA ARG A 748 -2.08 -23.90 32.87
C ARG A 748 -2.25 -23.85 31.35
N GLY A 749 -1.29 -23.23 30.66
CA GLY A 749 -1.12 -23.41 29.22
C GLY A 749 -0.56 -24.80 28.89
N LEU A 750 -0.18 -25.02 27.64
CA LEU A 750 0.28 -26.35 27.20
C LEU A 750 1.52 -26.84 27.97
N PRO A 751 1.60 -28.17 28.24
CA PRO A 751 2.83 -28.84 28.66
C PRO A 751 3.99 -28.50 27.73
N GLU A 752 5.20 -28.41 28.27
CA GLU A 752 6.39 -27.93 27.54
C GLU A 752 6.77 -28.83 26.36
N ASP A 753 6.54 -30.14 26.50
CA ASP A 753 6.65 -31.17 25.47
C ASP A 753 5.62 -31.04 24.32
N ARG A 754 4.55 -30.26 24.53
CA ARG A 754 3.43 -30.06 23.59
C ARG A 754 3.32 -28.63 23.02
N ARG A 755 4.33 -27.77 23.19
CA ARG A 755 4.31 -26.40 22.60
C ARG A 755 4.94 -26.38 21.20
N ALA A 756 4.52 -25.39 20.40
CA ALA A 756 5.08 -25.10 19.09
C ALA A 756 6.61 -24.94 19.13
N LYS A 757 7.27 -25.59 18.16
CA LYS A 757 8.72 -25.56 17.94
C LYS A 757 9.02 -24.70 16.73
N TYR A 758 8.86 -23.40 16.91
CA TYR A 758 9.18 -22.41 15.88
C TYR A 758 10.68 -22.40 15.56
N PRO A 759 11.07 -22.07 14.31
CA PRO A 759 12.47 -21.89 13.93
C PRO A 759 13.08 -20.65 14.58
N ASP A 760 14.40 -20.59 14.62
CA ASP A 760 15.15 -19.50 15.27
C ASP A 760 14.79 -18.11 14.75
N TRP A 761 14.43 -17.96 13.46
CA TRP A 761 14.03 -16.67 12.89
C TRP A 761 12.72 -16.14 13.50
N VAL A 762 11.68 -16.99 13.64
CA VAL A 762 10.42 -16.60 14.32
C VAL A 762 10.71 -16.20 15.77
N MET A 763 11.53 -16.98 16.48
CA MET A 763 11.90 -16.69 17.86
C MET A 763 12.75 -15.43 18.02
N LYS A 764 13.56 -15.08 17.00
CA LYS A 764 14.48 -13.94 16.97
C LYS A 764 13.82 -12.64 16.52
N ASP A 765 13.00 -12.69 15.47
CA ASP A 765 12.56 -11.53 14.69
C ASP A 765 11.08 -11.20 14.90
N ILE A 766 10.21 -12.21 15.09
CA ILE A 766 8.81 -11.99 15.50
C ILE A 766 8.71 -11.82 17.01
N PHE A 767 9.28 -12.75 17.80
CA PHE A 767 9.20 -12.69 19.26
C PHE A 767 10.31 -11.84 19.91
N GLY A 768 11.46 -11.65 19.26
CA GLY A 768 12.52 -10.76 19.75
C GLY A 768 13.47 -11.39 20.78
N LYS A 769 14.77 -11.14 20.65
CA LYS A 769 15.78 -11.60 21.63
C LYS A 769 15.58 -10.96 23.01
N GLY A 770 15.33 -11.79 24.04
CA GLY A 770 15.26 -11.35 25.45
C GLY A 770 16.58 -10.75 25.96
N GLY A 771 16.51 -9.72 26.80
CA GLY A 771 17.69 -8.89 27.15
C GLY A 771 17.81 -8.52 28.63
N GLN A 772 19.05 -8.35 29.11
CA GLN A 772 19.38 -8.11 30.53
C GLN A 772 19.04 -6.70 31.04
N LYS A 773 17.74 -6.39 31.21
CA LYS A 773 17.17 -5.53 32.27
C LYS A 773 15.66 -5.29 32.05
N GLY A 774 14.82 -5.70 33.01
CA GLY A 774 13.46 -5.18 33.17
C GLY A 774 12.38 -5.70 32.20
N ARG A 775 12.73 -6.45 31.16
CA ARG A 775 11.82 -7.34 30.43
C ARG A 775 12.40 -8.76 30.39
N GLU A 776 11.54 -9.73 30.19
CA GLU A 776 11.80 -11.13 30.53
C GLU A 776 12.71 -11.83 29.51
N SER A 777 13.30 -12.97 29.90
CA SER A 777 14.37 -13.67 29.17
C SER A 777 13.96 -14.34 27.85
N TYR A 778 12.72 -14.11 27.39
CA TYR A 778 12.11 -14.82 26.26
C TYR A 778 11.58 -13.89 25.15
N GLY A 779 11.65 -12.56 25.32
CA GLY A 779 11.16 -11.59 24.33
C GLY A 779 9.72 -11.11 24.57
N LEU A 780 8.98 -10.89 23.49
CA LEU A 780 7.54 -10.61 23.50
C LEU A 780 6.77 -11.87 23.92
N ARG A 781 5.75 -11.69 24.77
CA ARG A 781 4.90 -12.78 25.26
C ARG A 781 3.81 -13.20 24.28
N PHE A 782 3.36 -12.25 23.47
CA PHE A 782 2.40 -12.42 22.40
C PHE A 782 2.87 -11.59 21.21
N ALA A 783 2.65 -12.10 20.00
CA ALA A 783 2.81 -11.38 18.75
C ALA A 783 1.47 -11.37 18.01
N SER A 784 1.28 -10.41 17.09
CA SER A 784 0.27 -10.60 16.04
C SER A 784 0.73 -11.74 15.12
N VAL A 785 -0.18 -12.37 14.37
CA VAL A 785 0.19 -13.46 13.45
C VAL A 785 1.19 -12.96 12.39
N GLU A 786 0.98 -11.76 11.83
CA GLU A 786 1.85 -11.07 10.84
C GLU A 786 2.13 -11.81 9.51
N ARG A 787 2.11 -13.14 9.47
CA ARG A 787 2.15 -14.02 8.29
C ARG A 787 1.48 -15.37 8.65
N PRO A 788 0.81 -16.09 7.72
CA PRO A 788 0.03 -17.29 8.06
C PRO A 788 0.87 -18.44 8.63
N GLU A 789 2.17 -18.53 8.29
CA GLU A 789 3.03 -19.66 8.67
C GLU A 789 3.22 -19.80 10.18
N LEU A 790 2.96 -18.76 10.98
CA LEU A 790 2.97 -18.89 12.44
C LEU A 790 1.86 -19.82 12.98
N LEU A 791 0.87 -20.15 12.14
CA LEU A 791 -0.21 -21.09 12.44
C LEU A 791 0.12 -22.53 12.01
N ASP A 792 1.17 -22.76 11.22
CA ASP A 792 1.50 -24.08 10.63
C ASP A 792 2.26 -25.02 11.58
N TYR A 793 2.25 -24.72 12.89
CA TYR A 793 2.98 -25.46 13.91
C TYR A 793 2.03 -26.04 14.96
N GLU A 794 2.05 -27.37 15.14
CA GLU A 794 1.33 -28.03 16.23
C GLU A 794 1.79 -27.53 17.61
N GLY A 795 0.85 -27.40 18.56
CA GLY A 795 1.13 -26.86 19.89
C GLY A 795 1.23 -25.34 19.95
N THR A 796 0.81 -24.64 18.88
CA THR A 796 0.69 -23.18 18.87
C THR A 796 -0.45 -22.74 19.78
N GLU A 797 -0.13 -22.02 20.85
CA GLU A 797 -1.11 -21.43 21.78
C GLU A 797 -1.61 -20.08 21.22
N LEU A 798 -2.89 -20.01 20.86
CA LEU A 798 -3.55 -18.85 20.28
C LEU A 798 -4.37 -18.07 21.31
N LEU A 799 -4.44 -16.75 21.10
CA LEU A 799 -5.28 -15.83 21.85
C LEU A 799 -6.33 -15.22 20.92
N LEU A 800 -7.61 -15.55 21.16
CA LEU A 800 -8.76 -14.99 20.46
C LEU A 800 -9.34 -13.86 21.31
N ILE A 801 -9.32 -12.63 20.77
CA ILE A 801 -9.85 -11.44 21.45
C ILE A 801 -11.06 -10.93 20.67
N ALA A 802 -12.25 -10.92 21.28
CA ALA A 802 -13.47 -10.46 20.61
C ALA A 802 -13.37 -9.00 20.14
N SER A 803 -13.49 -8.81 18.82
CA SER A 803 -13.54 -7.51 18.15
C SER A 803 -15.00 -7.08 17.98
N ARG A 804 -15.73 -7.71 17.04
CA ARG A 804 -17.09 -7.33 16.61
C ARG A 804 -17.90 -8.54 16.13
N MET A 805 -19.21 -8.35 15.94
CA MET A 805 -20.16 -9.33 15.38
C MET A 805 -21.08 -8.68 14.36
N GLY A 806 -21.74 -9.51 13.53
CA GLY A 806 -22.63 -9.06 12.45
C GLY A 806 -21.85 -8.49 11.25
N ASP A 807 -22.55 -8.27 10.15
CA ASP A 807 -21.93 -7.96 8.85
C ASP A 807 -21.17 -6.62 8.88
N GLU A 808 -21.79 -5.55 9.42
CA GLU A 808 -21.11 -4.27 9.68
C GLU A 808 -19.88 -4.44 10.61
N GLY A 809 -19.95 -5.39 11.54
CA GLY A 809 -18.88 -5.68 12.49
C GLY A 809 -17.69 -6.40 11.85
N LEU A 810 -17.99 -7.37 10.99
CA LEU A 810 -17.02 -8.10 10.17
C LEU A 810 -16.33 -7.13 9.19
N GLU A 811 -17.11 -6.34 8.44
CA GLU A 811 -16.59 -5.32 7.53
C GLU A 811 -15.72 -4.29 8.27
N THR A 812 -16.14 -3.77 9.45
CA THR A 812 -15.28 -2.82 10.18
C THR A 812 -14.01 -3.46 10.77
N SER A 813 -13.84 -4.80 10.69
CA SER A 813 -12.65 -5.50 11.16
C SER A 813 -11.73 -5.98 10.04
N LEU A 814 -12.30 -6.36 8.88
CA LEU A 814 -11.55 -6.80 7.70
C LEU A 814 -11.28 -5.65 6.71
N GLY A 815 -12.23 -4.73 6.57
CA GLY A 815 -12.16 -3.54 5.72
C GLY A 815 -12.13 -3.83 4.21
N GLU A 816 -12.20 -2.75 3.42
CA GLU A 816 -12.04 -2.78 1.96
C GLU A 816 -13.01 -3.78 1.29
N GLY A 817 -14.26 -3.81 1.74
CA GLY A 817 -15.35 -4.61 1.17
C GLY A 817 -15.37 -6.08 1.58
N ARG A 818 -14.31 -6.58 2.23
CA ARG A 818 -14.11 -8.01 2.54
C ARG A 818 -15.18 -8.64 3.42
N GLY A 819 -15.81 -7.86 4.30
CA GLY A 819 -16.93 -8.34 5.11
C GLY A 819 -18.19 -8.54 4.28
N HIS A 820 -18.46 -7.64 3.34
CA HIS A 820 -19.56 -7.78 2.38
C HIS A 820 -19.30 -8.89 1.36
N ALA A 821 -18.06 -9.01 0.85
CA ALA A 821 -17.70 -10.05 -0.11
C ALA A 821 -17.88 -11.46 0.46
N LEU A 822 -17.43 -11.68 1.71
CA LEU A 822 -17.68 -12.92 2.46
C LEU A 822 -19.19 -13.17 2.69
N HIS A 823 -19.96 -12.14 3.03
CA HIS A 823 -21.42 -12.25 3.22
C HIS A 823 -22.12 -12.70 1.92
N ASP A 824 -21.84 -12.04 0.79
CA ASP A 824 -22.50 -12.37 -0.49
C ASP A 824 -22.07 -13.73 -1.05
N ALA A 825 -20.81 -14.16 -0.82
CA ALA A 825 -20.36 -15.51 -1.18
C ALA A 825 -21.07 -16.59 -0.36
N GLU A 826 -21.02 -16.51 0.98
CA GLU A 826 -21.62 -17.51 1.87
C GLU A 826 -23.15 -17.59 1.78
N LYS A 827 -23.80 -16.53 1.31
CA LYS A 827 -25.23 -16.47 1.00
C LYS A 827 -25.60 -17.20 -0.29
N GLU A 828 -24.67 -17.37 -1.22
CA GLU A 828 -24.83 -18.28 -2.36
C GLU A 828 -24.51 -19.72 -1.95
N GLU A 829 -23.46 -19.96 -1.14
CA GLU A 829 -23.11 -21.30 -0.66
C GLU A 829 -24.12 -21.87 0.37
N GLY A 830 -24.81 -21.01 1.13
CA GLY A 830 -25.90 -21.40 2.04
C GLY A 830 -27.16 -21.96 1.36
N LYS A 831 -27.09 -22.21 0.04
CA LYS A 831 -28.09 -22.91 -0.78
C LYS A 831 -27.71 -24.37 -1.08
N GLU A 832 -26.49 -24.78 -0.74
CA GLU A 832 -26.01 -26.15 -0.88
C GLU A 832 -26.78 -27.11 0.04
N THR A 833 -26.74 -28.40 -0.26
CA THR A 833 -27.31 -29.41 0.63
C THR A 833 -26.30 -29.87 1.67
N ILE A 834 -26.78 -30.26 2.86
CA ILE A 834 -25.95 -30.86 3.93
C ILE A 834 -25.08 -32.03 3.40
N ASN A 835 -25.60 -32.78 2.40
CA ASN A 835 -24.88 -33.89 1.79
C ASN A 835 -23.72 -33.45 0.85
N GLU A 836 -23.68 -32.19 0.42
CA GLU A 836 -22.56 -31.60 -0.32
C GLU A 836 -21.47 -31.10 0.64
N VAL A 837 -21.86 -30.45 1.74
CA VAL A 837 -20.95 -30.01 2.83
C VAL A 837 -20.13 -31.19 3.38
N PHE A 838 -20.75 -32.35 3.60
CA PHE A 838 -20.01 -33.54 4.05
C PHE A 838 -19.02 -34.09 3.00
N ARG A 839 -19.33 -33.99 1.69
CA ARG A 839 -18.42 -34.39 0.60
C ARG A 839 -17.23 -33.44 0.46
N GLU A 840 -17.44 -32.16 0.65
CA GLU A 840 -16.39 -31.14 0.68
C GLU A 840 -15.32 -31.50 1.73
N LEU A 841 -15.76 -31.90 2.93
CA LEU A 841 -14.93 -32.38 4.03
C LEU A 841 -14.29 -33.76 3.77
N ALA A 842 -14.64 -34.45 2.68
CA ALA A 842 -14.32 -35.86 2.41
C ALA A 842 -14.79 -36.82 3.52
N THR A 843 -15.95 -36.55 4.12
CA THR A 843 -16.52 -37.30 5.26
C THR A 843 -17.92 -37.85 4.95
N ASP A 844 -18.37 -38.85 5.71
CA ASP A 844 -19.71 -39.42 5.59
C ASP A 844 -20.68 -38.89 6.66
N ARG A 845 -21.91 -38.57 6.25
CA ARG A 845 -23.03 -38.22 7.14
C ARG A 845 -23.42 -39.39 8.07
N GLU A 846 -23.17 -40.64 7.68
CA GLU A 846 -23.38 -41.80 8.56
C GLU A 846 -22.37 -41.84 9.73
N LYS A 847 -21.21 -41.17 9.61
CA LYS A 847 -20.23 -40.99 10.69
C LYS A 847 -20.49 -39.73 11.53
N PHE A 848 -21.05 -38.69 10.91
CA PHE A 848 -21.23 -37.36 11.50
C PHE A 848 -22.70 -36.89 11.41
N PRO A 849 -23.48 -36.96 12.50
CA PRO A 849 -24.85 -36.47 12.58
C PRO A 849 -25.02 -35.01 12.14
N ALA A 850 -26.15 -34.74 11.49
CA ALA A 850 -26.46 -33.48 10.80
C ALA A 850 -27.35 -32.54 11.63
N GLU A 851 -28.08 -33.10 12.59
CA GLU A 851 -29.02 -32.42 13.48
C GLU A 851 -28.38 -31.24 14.24
N PRO A 852 -27.08 -31.29 14.65
CA PRO A 852 -26.43 -30.15 15.29
C PRO A 852 -25.98 -29.07 14.30
N LEU A 853 -25.76 -29.42 13.02
CA LEU A 853 -25.60 -28.44 11.96
C LEU A 853 -26.94 -27.74 11.69
N GLU A 854 -28.08 -28.45 11.75
CA GLU A 854 -29.43 -27.86 11.81
C GLU A 854 -29.73 -27.12 13.14
N GLY A 855 -28.74 -26.94 14.00
CA GLY A 855 -28.81 -26.14 15.22
C GLY A 855 -29.57 -26.77 16.39
N ARG A 856 -29.92 -28.07 16.32
CA ARG A 856 -30.62 -28.79 17.38
C ARG A 856 -29.65 -29.62 18.20
N TRP A 857 -29.73 -29.49 19.52
CA TRP A 857 -29.16 -30.50 20.41
C TRP A 857 -29.94 -31.82 20.25
N ILE A 858 -29.28 -32.94 20.58
CA ILE A 858 -29.83 -34.30 20.50
C ILE A 858 -30.02 -34.82 21.93
#